data_AF-A0AAV4J8N0-F1
#
_entry.id   AF-A0AAV4J8N0-F1
#
_cell.length_a   1.000
_cell.length_b   1.000
_cell.length_c   1.000
_cell.angle_alpha   90.00
_cell.angle_beta   90.00
_cell.angle_gamma   90.00
#
_symmetry.space_group_name_H-M   'P 1'
#
loop_
_entity.id
_entity.type
_entity.pdbx_description
1 polymer ?
#
loop_
_entity_poly.entity_id
_entity_poly.type
_entity_poly.pdbx_seq_one_letter_code
_entity_poly.pdbx_strand_id
1 'polypeptide(L)'
;MSAWKSTPLSRSSQRWLSSLSSPQWCKSSRPLPPLLVLVVVVVVAASLTTVSAQVQCPDYIVDACEAWSDPGTWESNVPTDGDVVDIDKCVILDTDTANLGGITIQPTGSLVFEPGTGNKLKLRTKYIRVEGLLQIGSEQCRYEGKAVIELTGERGDHTDPDFGQKYIGVTNGGRLELHGERKMPWVKLDQTLHTLDSLADPYFDSKKGEMHEYWSDGINAVVINPDNGVVRASTSFNVGTNNRWWFEKDKPRFMSFLDWIPANHVVMLASQKSALSTVHNTTEILDSVEKALYCKIGKSRLRNLQPGETWVAIGVKEQPWRTIERVGRDVSTDGLRTASADLMMPWLNAAFYVSSSNHYTRAWFKDTRLIAGKYDDLAPVLNVTGDVRSWKSGLLDNMHYGKVTQGVDMRAEVAVLSRNILITSADVYPTCVGDDGVEIECHYADVNFAFGGQIKVLEGFGTAHLEGVSLERMGQLHVDNEVVVVVVVVVVVVVVVVVVVVVVVNLLLIQVENNVAYDIVGHCFHLLEGGEKNNVFRGNLVAGTKALDDSDETFEKRESSAFFITNPLTTIVNNVAAGGDAKGYTYAFPPAPLGASSGLGLMEEGEAKRTAFTAFDHNVAHSYFYSGIDLWKSMQASGTKLSWNSGYNFKADPRNESSPDVKCVMKMCTGMFLTMKPIIIIIIIIIIIIIFIIITIVIIIITSIIFLLLLLLIVILIIPHYNFHQF
;
A
#
# COMPACT_ATOMS: atom_id res chain seq x y z
N MET A 1 -7.98 -17.51 -48.94
CA MET A 1 -9.04 -16.90 -49.79
C MET A 1 -10.26 -16.80 -48.90
N SER A 2 -10.84 -15.68 -48.51
CA SER A 2 -11.01 -14.36 -49.14
C SER A 2 -11.05 -13.26 -48.06
N ALA A 3 -10.53 -12.09 -48.42
CA ALA A 3 -10.42 -10.87 -47.63
C ALA A 3 -11.77 -10.33 -47.11
N TRP A 4 -11.75 -9.76 -45.89
CA TRP A 4 -12.68 -8.72 -45.48
C TRP A 4 -11.92 -7.46 -45.09
N LYS A 5 -12.34 -6.37 -45.74
CA LYS A 5 -11.74 -5.06 -45.80
C LYS A 5 -11.94 -4.29 -44.50
N SER A 6 -10.89 -3.61 -44.05
CA SER A 6 -10.94 -2.52 -43.09
C SER A 6 -11.78 -1.35 -43.64
N THR A 7 -12.86 -1.00 -42.96
CA THR A 7 -13.53 0.30 -43.12
C THR A 7 -12.88 1.35 -42.20
N PRO A 8 -12.69 2.61 -42.65
CA PRO A 8 -12.09 3.67 -41.84
C PRO A 8 -13.11 4.22 -40.83
N LEU A 9 -12.68 4.40 -39.59
CA LEU A 9 -13.47 5.05 -38.54
C LEU A 9 -13.79 6.51 -38.90
N SER A 10 -15.02 6.91 -38.59
CA SER A 10 -15.60 8.22 -38.86
C SER A 10 -14.95 9.38 -38.09
N ARG A 11 -14.95 10.57 -38.70
CA ARG A 11 -14.39 11.86 -38.23
C ARG A 11 -14.95 12.44 -36.91
N SER A 12 -15.67 11.67 -36.09
CA SER A 12 -16.25 12.11 -34.81
C SER A 12 -15.44 11.67 -33.57
N SER A 13 -14.40 10.85 -33.72
CA SER A 13 -13.56 10.34 -32.61
C SER A 13 -12.16 10.99 -32.49
N GLN A 14 -11.82 11.97 -33.32
CA GLN A 14 -10.53 12.71 -33.27
C GLN A 14 -10.58 14.03 -32.47
N ARG A 15 -11.64 14.28 -31.69
CA ARG A 15 -11.82 15.56 -30.95
C ARG A 15 -11.49 15.54 -29.45
N TRP A 16 -10.87 14.46 -28.94
CA TRP A 16 -10.53 14.34 -27.51
C TRP A 16 -9.02 14.26 -27.18
N LEU A 17 -8.13 14.64 -28.12
CA LEU A 17 -6.68 14.70 -27.90
C LEU A 17 -6.07 16.09 -28.18
N SER A 18 -6.83 17.17 -27.96
CA SER A 18 -6.32 18.54 -28.17
C SER A 18 -6.63 19.53 -27.03
N SER A 19 -6.84 19.07 -25.78
CA SER A 19 -7.11 19.98 -24.65
C SER A 19 -6.06 19.98 -23.53
N LEU A 20 -4.85 19.50 -23.78
CA LEU A 20 -3.69 19.77 -22.91
C LEU A 20 -2.92 20.97 -23.44
N SER A 21 -3.56 22.15 -23.40
CA SER A 21 -2.88 23.43 -23.59
C SER A 21 -2.51 24.01 -22.22
N SER A 22 -1.21 24.25 -22.05
CA SER A 22 -0.54 25.12 -21.08
C SER A 22 -1.42 26.18 -20.39
N PRO A 23 -1.34 26.38 -19.06
CA PRO A 23 -1.97 27.52 -18.41
C PRO A 23 -1.26 28.82 -18.82
N GLN A 24 -1.97 29.68 -19.55
CA GLN A 24 -1.57 31.07 -19.78
C GLN A 24 -1.50 31.82 -18.45
N TRP A 25 -0.33 32.34 -18.09
CA TRP A 25 -0.16 33.36 -17.06
C TRP A 25 0.14 34.73 -17.69
N CYS A 26 -0.29 35.76 -16.98
CA CYS A 26 -0.51 37.15 -17.39
C CYS A 26 0.56 37.82 -18.27
N LYS A 27 0.09 38.54 -19.29
CA LYS A 27 0.82 39.65 -19.93
C LYS A 27 0.83 40.86 -18.98
N SER A 28 2.00 41.32 -18.57
CA SER A 28 2.27 42.77 -18.45
C SER A 28 3.72 43.04 -18.79
N SER A 29 3.92 43.69 -19.93
CA SER A 29 5.18 44.03 -20.56
C SER A 29 5.77 45.35 -20.04
N ARG A 30 7.06 45.35 -19.69
CA ARG A 30 8.04 46.38 -20.12
C ARG A 30 9.41 45.72 -20.32
N PRO A 31 10.15 46.03 -21.40
CA PRO A 31 11.41 45.37 -21.73
C PRO A 31 12.62 46.05 -21.05
N LEU A 32 13.60 45.26 -20.62
CA LEU A 32 14.97 45.69 -20.35
C LEU A 32 15.86 45.34 -21.56
N PRO A 33 16.93 46.12 -21.86
CA PRO A 33 17.68 46.04 -23.11
C PRO A 33 18.61 44.82 -23.16
N PRO A 34 19.05 44.40 -24.37
CA PRO A 34 19.80 43.16 -24.55
C PRO A 34 21.26 43.36 -24.15
N LEU A 35 21.74 42.55 -23.21
CA LEU A 35 23.17 42.31 -23.03
C LEU A 35 23.54 41.07 -23.84
N LEU A 36 24.36 41.27 -24.87
CA LEU A 36 24.97 40.23 -25.70
C LEU A 36 25.70 39.22 -24.80
N VAL A 37 25.25 37.97 -24.76
CA VAL A 37 26.06 36.85 -24.29
C VAL A 37 26.65 36.17 -25.52
N LEU A 38 27.96 36.37 -25.71
CA LEU A 38 28.76 35.75 -26.74
C LEU A 38 28.92 34.26 -26.37
N VAL A 39 28.19 33.37 -27.04
CA VAL A 39 28.42 31.92 -26.92
C VAL A 39 29.62 31.56 -27.77
N VAL A 40 30.79 31.43 -27.14
CA VAL A 40 31.98 30.84 -27.77
C VAL A 40 31.78 29.33 -27.80
N VAL A 41 31.43 28.79 -28.98
CA VAL A 41 31.45 27.36 -29.24
C VAL A 41 32.90 26.95 -29.49
N VAL A 42 33.57 26.39 -28.48
CA VAL A 42 34.85 25.70 -28.66
C VAL A 42 34.54 24.29 -29.17
N VAL A 43 34.75 24.06 -30.47
CA VAL A 43 34.72 22.72 -31.06
C VAL A 43 36.04 22.04 -30.72
N VAL A 44 36.05 21.23 -29.66
CA VAL A 44 37.12 20.24 -29.44
C VAL A 44 36.76 19.01 -30.25
N ALA A 45 37.46 18.79 -31.35
CA ALA A 45 37.42 17.54 -32.10
C ALA A 45 38.10 16.44 -31.28
N ALA A 46 37.36 15.83 -30.34
CA ALA A 46 37.75 14.57 -29.74
C ALA A 46 37.36 13.44 -30.70
N SER A 47 38.35 12.71 -31.17
CA SER A 47 38.20 11.50 -31.98
C SER A 47 37.25 10.53 -31.28
N LEU A 48 36.02 10.40 -31.80
CA LEU A 48 35.05 9.40 -31.37
C LEU A 48 35.53 8.02 -31.82
N THR A 49 36.38 7.39 -31.02
CA THR A 49 36.32 5.94 -30.90
C THR A 49 35.00 5.62 -30.22
N THR A 50 34.00 5.16 -30.98
CA THR A 50 32.79 4.58 -30.41
C THR A 50 33.18 3.28 -29.71
N VAL A 51 33.59 3.38 -28.44
CA VAL A 51 33.50 2.25 -27.54
C VAL A 51 32.00 2.07 -27.32
N SER A 52 31.43 1.10 -28.02
CA SER A 52 30.16 0.50 -27.62
C SER A 52 30.37 0.02 -26.18
N ALA A 53 29.92 0.77 -25.19
CA ALA A 53 29.76 0.25 -23.85
C ALA A 53 28.75 -0.90 -23.97
N GLN A 54 29.23 -2.14 -23.96
CA GLN A 54 28.37 -3.28 -23.76
C GLN A 54 27.62 -3.04 -22.44
N VAL A 55 26.29 -3.12 -22.51
CA VAL A 55 25.38 -3.17 -21.36
C VAL A 55 25.87 -4.29 -20.47
N GLN A 56 26.55 -3.96 -19.37
CA GLN A 56 27.17 -4.95 -18.49
C GLN A 56 26.27 -5.11 -17.28
N CYS A 57 25.38 -6.09 -17.39
CA CYS A 57 24.62 -6.64 -16.29
C CYS A 57 25.60 -7.16 -15.20
N PRO A 58 25.26 -7.15 -13.90
CA PRO A 58 26.17 -7.63 -12.84
C PRO A 58 26.57 -9.11 -13.00
N ASP A 59 25.81 -9.87 -13.80
CA ASP A 59 26.12 -11.23 -14.28
C ASP A 59 27.34 -11.31 -15.23
N TYR A 60 27.83 -10.18 -15.75
CA TYR A 60 29.06 -10.08 -16.56
C TYR A 60 30.29 -9.65 -15.72
N ILE A 61 30.12 -9.41 -14.42
CA ILE A 61 31.23 -9.22 -13.46
C ILE A 61 31.69 -10.59 -12.90
N VAL A 62 31.01 -11.68 -13.29
CA VAL A 62 31.15 -13.03 -12.72
C VAL A 62 32.53 -13.66 -12.97
N ASP A 63 33.24 -13.31 -14.04
CA ASP A 63 34.53 -13.93 -14.37
C ASP A 63 35.66 -13.61 -13.36
N ALA A 64 35.48 -12.61 -12.50
CA ALA A 64 36.46 -12.21 -11.47
C ALA A 64 35.95 -12.34 -10.03
N CYS A 65 34.76 -12.90 -9.83
CA CYS A 65 34.15 -13.06 -8.50
C CYS A 65 34.14 -14.54 -8.10
N GLU A 66 34.26 -14.77 -6.80
CA GLU A 66 34.29 -16.12 -6.23
C GLU A 66 32.92 -16.50 -5.67
N ALA A 67 32.50 -17.75 -5.80
CA ALA A 67 31.18 -18.20 -5.35
C ALA A 67 31.15 -18.37 -3.83
N TRP A 68 30.08 -17.94 -3.17
CA TRP A 68 29.91 -18.10 -1.71
C TRP A 68 29.96 -19.58 -1.32
N SER A 69 29.35 -20.46 -2.13
CA SER A 69 29.32 -21.89 -1.90
C SER A 69 30.66 -22.61 -2.04
N ASP A 70 31.68 -21.98 -2.65
CA ASP A 70 33.01 -22.56 -2.81
C ASP A 70 33.83 -22.41 -1.52
N PRO A 71 34.27 -23.53 -0.89
CA PRO A 71 35.17 -23.46 0.27
C PRO A 71 36.46 -22.69 -0.02
N GLY A 72 36.95 -22.67 -1.26
CA GLY A 72 38.14 -21.93 -1.67
C GLY A 72 37.99 -20.40 -1.61
N THR A 73 36.76 -19.90 -1.55
CA THR A 73 36.48 -18.48 -1.36
C THR A 73 36.87 -17.98 0.03
N TRP A 74 36.93 -18.88 1.01
CA TRP A 74 37.08 -18.54 2.42
C TRP A 74 38.41 -19.04 2.97
N GLU A 75 39.00 -18.33 3.94
CA GLU A 75 40.28 -18.74 4.55
C GLU A 75 40.20 -20.10 5.28
N SER A 76 38.99 -20.51 5.67
CA SER A 76 38.73 -21.79 6.36
C SER A 76 37.75 -22.65 5.59
N ASN A 77 36.45 -22.48 5.83
CA ASN A 77 35.35 -23.14 5.12
C ASN A 77 34.25 -22.10 4.84
N VAL A 78 33.26 -22.51 4.05
CA VAL A 78 32.03 -21.74 3.84
C VAL A 78 31.45 -21.30 5.20
N PRO A 79 31.16 -19.99 5.40
CA PRO A 79 30.69 -19.46 6.68
C PRO A 79 29.46 -20.20 7.22
N THR A 80 29.49 -20.48 8.52
CA THR A 80 28.49 -21.22 9.28
C THR A 80 27.78 -20.36 10.32
N ASP A 81 26.90 -20.95 11.13
CA ASP A 81 26.10 -20.22 12.11
C ASP A 81 26.98 -19.46 13.11
N GLY A 82 26.74 -18.16 13.25
CA GLY A 82 27.45 -17.27 14.17
C GLY A 82 28.74 -16.65 13.61
N ASP A 83 29.22 -17.08 12.45
CA ASP A 83 30.46 -16.54 11.87
C ASP A 83 30.27 -15.08 11.44
N VAL A 84 31.27 -14.24 11.72
CA VAL A 84 31.36 -12.87 11.23
C VAL A 84 32.20 -12.88 9.96
N VAL A 85 31.66 -12.32 8.88
CA VAL A 85 32.25 -12.41 7.54
C VAL A 85 32.76 -11.06 7.08
N ASP A 86 34.07 -10.97 6.85
CA ASP A 86 34.71 -9.83 6.18
C ASP A 86 34.88 -10.15 4.69
N ILE A 87 34.34 -9.28 3.83
CA ILE A 87 34.39 -9.42 2.36
C ILE A 87 35.30 -8.32 1.81
N ASP A 88 36.51 -8.68 1.39
CA ASP A 88 37.54 -7.78 0.85
C ASP A 88 37.76 -7.91 -0.67
N LYS A 89 37.08 -8.89 -1.27
CA LYS A 89 37.08 -9.24 -2.70
C LYS A 89 35.65 -9.33 -3.25
N CYS A 90 35.51 -9.68 -4.53
CA CYS A 90 34.21 -9.90 -5.12
C CYS A 90 33.69 -11.32 -4.80
N VAL A 91 32.53 -11.41 -4.15
CA VAL A 91 31.85 -12.65 -3.79
C VAL A 91 30.44 -12.68 -4.37
N ILE A 92 30.08 -13.78 -5.01
CA ILE A 92 28.73 -14.05 -5.52
C ILE A 92 27.97 -14.90 -4.51
N LEU A 93 26.83 -14.42 -4.04
CA LEU A 93 25.92 -15.23 -3.24
C LEU A 93 25.07 -16.11 -4.16
N ASP A 94 25.41 -17.40 -4.24
CA ASP A 94 24.81 -18.43 -5.10
C ASP A 94 24.02 -19.49 -4.32
N THR A 95 24.01 -19.40 -2.98
CA THR A 95 23.29 -20.32 -2.09
C THR A 95 22.76 -19.60 -0.85
N ASP A 96 21.83 -20.23 -0.13
CA ASP A 96 21.32 -19.71 1.14
C ASP A 96 22.45 -19.70 2.19
N THR A 97 22.54 -18.63 2.98
CA THR A 97 23.54 -18.58 4.06
C THR A 97 23.03 -19.26 5.33
N ALA A 98 23.99 -19.71 6.14
CA ALA A 98 23.79 -19.95 7.57
C ALA A 98 23.32 -18.66 8.30
N ASN A 99 22.98 -18.76 9.59
CA ASN A 99 22.64 -17.59 10.40
C ASN A 99 23.92 -16.87 10.88
N LEU A 100 24.43 -15.95 10.08
CA LEU A 100 25.73 -15.31 10.29
C LEU A 100 25.70 -14.33 11.48
N GLY A 101 26.85 -14.18 12.15
CA GLY A 101 27.06 -13.24 13.25
C GLY A 101 27.15 -11.78 12.80
N GLY A 102 27.50 -11.53 11.53
CA GLY A 102 27.64 -10.20 10.94
C GLY A 102 28.32 -10.26 9.58
N ILE A 103 28.14 -9.22 8.76
CA ILE A 103 28.85 -9.07 7.49
C ILE A 103 29.43 -7.67 7.41
N THR A 104 30.70 -7.57 7.05
CA THR A 104 31.36 -6.30 6.68
C THR A 104 31.89 -6.40 5.26
N ILE A 105 31.41 -5.55 4.37
CA ILE A 105 31.92 -5.44 3.00
C ILE A 105 32.95 -4.30 2.99
N GLN A 106 34.23 -4.66 2.93
CA GLN A 106 35.36 -3.73 2.94
C GLN A 106 35.38 -2.86 1.67
N PRO A 107 36.12 -1.74 1.62
CA PRO A 107 36.08 -0.80 0.50
C PRO A 107 36.37 -1.40 -0.90
N THR A 108 37.20 -2.45 -0.97
CA THR A 108 37.50 -3.18 -2.22
C THR A 108 36.58 -4.39 -2.47
N GLY A 109 35.80 -4.78 -1.46
CA GLY A 109 34.93 -5.93 -1.48
C GLY A 109 33.60 -5.67 -2.17
N SER A 110 32.96 -6.75 -2.62
CA SER A 110 31.62 -6.69 -3.20
C SER A 110 30.86 -7.97 -2.90
N LEU A 111 29.64 -7.86 -2.38
CA LEU A 111 28.70 -8.97 -2.25
C LEU A 111 27.60 -8.79 -3.30
N VAL A 112 27.55 -9.70 -4.26
CA VAL A 112 26.63 -9.67 -5.40
C VAL A 112 25.72 -10.89 -5.36
N PHE A 113 24.41 -10.71 -5.39
CA PHE A 113 23.49 -11.84 -5.48
C PHE A 113 23.53 -12.46 -6.88
N GLU A 114 23.57 -13.80 -6.96
CA GLU A 114 23.55 -14.51 -8.23
C GLU A 114 22.30 -14.10 -9.04
N PRO A 115 22.43 -13.77 -10.33
CA PRO A 115 21.34 -13.37 -11.22
C PRO A 115 20.24 -14.43 -11.25
N GLY A 116 19.17 -14.20 -10.50
CA GLY A 116 18.20 -15.25 -10.18
C GLY A 116 17.36 -15.69 -11.37
N THR A 117 17.70 -16.82 -12.00
CA THR A 117 16.81 -17.57 -12.90
C THR A 117 16.04 -18.65 -12.11
N GLY A 118 15.17 -18.22 -11.20
CA GLY A 118 14.12 -19.08 -10.60
C GLY A 118 14.34 -19.59 -9.17
N ASN A 119 15.54 -19.47 -8.60
CA ASN A 119 15.79 -19.84 -7.19
C ASN A 119 15.51 -18.67 -6.23
N LYS A 120 15.15 -19.02 -4.99
CA LYS A 120 15.12 -18.09 -3.86
C LYS A 120 16.48 -18.14 -3.19
N LEU A 121 17.12 -16.98 -3.00
CA LEU A 121 18.34 -16.82 -2.21
C LEU A 121 18.02 -16.07 -0.91
N LYS A 122 18.42 -16.63 0.22
CA LYS A 122 18.22 -16.07 1.55
C LYS A 122 19.56 -15.82 2.24
N LEU A 123 19.86 -14.55 2.49
CA LEU A 123 20.96 -14.07 3.34
C LEU A 123 20.42 -13.84 4.76
N ARG A 124 21.02 -14.49 5.75
CA ARG A 124 20.67 -14.35 7.18
C ARG A 124 21.88 -13.85 7.95
N THR A 125 21.74 -12.73 8.64
CA THR A 125 22.85 -12.11 9.39
C THR A 125 22.33 -11.15 10.45
N LYS A 126 23.09 -10.91 11.52
CA LYS A 126 22.70 -9.92 12.53
C LYS A 126 22.75 -8.48 12.02
N TYR A 127 23.75 -8.16 11.20
CA TYR A 127 23.96 -6.83 10.60
C TYR A 127 24.74 -6.94 9.28
N ILE A 128 24.71 -5.87 8.48
CA ILE A 128 25.53 -5.70 7.27
C ILE A 128 26.12 -4.29 7.28
N ARG A 129 27.44 -4.18 7.34
CA ARG A 129 28.19 -2.92 7.13
C ARG A 129 28.74 -2.88 5.71
N VAL A 130 28.45 -1.81 4.97
CA VAL A 130 28.78 -1.65 3.56
C VAL A 130 29.72 -0.46 3.38
N GLU A 131 31.01 -0.77 3.22
CA GLU A 131 32.07 0.18 2.83
C GLU A 131 32.48 -0.02 1.36
N GLY A 132 32.30 -1.24 0.83
CA GLY A 132 32.41 -1.59 -0.58
C GLY A 132 31.06 -1.57 -1.31
N LEU A 133 30.64 -2.70 -1.88
CA LEU A 133 29.39 -2.81 -2.65
C LEU A 133 28.50 -3.96 -2.17
N LEU A 134 27.24 -3.67 -1.87
CA LEU A 134 26.16 -4.66 -1.77
C LEU A 134 25.23 -4.51 -2.97
N GLN A 135 25.10 -5.56 -3.80
CA GLN A 135 24.35 -5.48 -5.05
C GLN A 135 23.37 -6.64 -5.26
N ILE A 136 22.12 -6.30 -5.61
CA ILE A 136 21.08 -7.22 -6.07
C ILE A 136 20.46 -6.66 -7.35
N GLY A 137 20.87 -7.20 -8.50
CA GLY A 137 20.50 -6.65 -9.82
C GLY A 137 21.16 -5.30 -10.11
N SER A 138 20.79 -4.69 -11.23
CA SER A 138 21.18 -3.33 -11.62
C SER A 138 20.03 -2.60 -12.33
N GLU A 139 20.18 -1.29 -12.53
CA GLU A 139 19.18 -0.48 -13.25
C GLU A 139 18.86 -1.04 -14.65
N GLN A 140 19.90 -1.52 -15.34
CA GLN A 140 19.81 -2.10 -16.68
C GLN A 140 19.37 -3.57 -16.66
N CYS A 141 19.67 -4.29 -15.57
CA CYS A 141 19.50 -5.74 -15.47
C CYS A 141 18.93 -6.10 -14.11
N ARG A 142 17.62 -5.96 -14.02
CA ARG A 142 16.87 -6.13 -12.79
C ARG A 142 16.92 -7.58 -12.34
N TYR A 143 16.92 -7.75 -11.03
CA TYR A 143 16.85 -9.05 -10.42
C TYR A 143 15.49 -9.69 -10.74
N GLU A 144 15.47 -10.87 -11.37
CA GLU A 144 14.26 -11.60 -11.75
C GLU A 144 13.92 -12.74 -10.75
N GLY A 145 14.89 -13.14 -9.94
CA GLY A 145 14.73 -14.18 -8.91
C GLY A 145 14.06 -13.66 -7.64
N LYS A 146 14.07 -14.48 -6.59
CA LYS A 146 13.66 -14.06 -5.25
C LYS A 146 14.87 -13.89 -4.34
N ALA A 147 15.04 -12.72 -3.76
CA ALA A 147 16.10 -12.43 -2.80
C ALA A 147 15.48 -12.06 -1.46
N VAL A 148 16.00 -12.62 -0.37
CA VAL A 148 15.60 -12.30 0.99
C VAL A 148 16.84 -11.95 1.80
N ILE A 149 16.90 -10.75 2.37
CA ILE A 149 17.82 -10.42 3.45
C ILE A 149 17.01 -10.44 4.74
N GLU A 150 17.35 -11.36 5.65
CA GLU A 150 16.73 -11.47 6.97
C GLU A 150 17.75 -11.04 8.03
N LEU A 151 17.47 -9.91 8.69
CA LEU A 151 18.26 -9.43 9.81
C LEU A 151 17.85 -10.15 11.10
N THR A 152 18.81 -10.82 11.74
CA THR A 152 18.56 -11.75 12.86
C THR A 152 19.08 -11.27 14.21
N GLY A 153 19.68 -10.08 14.30
CA GLY A 153 20.30 -9.62 15.54
C GLY A 153 19.28 -9.32 16.64
N GLU A 154 19.53 -9.70 17.87
CA GLU A 154 18.69 -9.32 19.02
C GLU A 154 19.19 -8.01 19.67
N ARG A 155 18.39 -7.45 20.59
CA ARG A 155 18.79 -6.23 21.31
C ARG A 155 20.00 -6.55 22.18
N GLY A 156 21.08 -5.79 22.00
CA GLY A 156 22.35 -5.95 22.71
C GLY A 156 23.33 -6.92 22.04
N ASP A 157 22.96 -7.58 20.95
CA ASP A 157 23.84 -8.54 20.25
C ASP A 157 25.08 -7.87 19.65
N HIS A 158 24.88 -6.75 18.98
CA HIS A 158 25.92 -5.96 18.34
C HIS A 158 25.46 -4.50 18.24
N THR A 159 26.29 -3.59 18.73
CA THR A 159 26.07 -2.15 18.63
C THR A 159 27.25 -1.53 17.89
N ASP A 160 26.96 -0.96 16.73
CA ASP A 160 27.89 -0.14 15.96
C ASP A 160 27.73 1.33 16.38
N PRO A 161 28.81 2.08 16.62
CA PRO A 161 28.73 3.49 17.00
C PRO A 161 28.04 4.38 15.97
N ASP A 162 28.17 4.05 14.68
CA ASP A 162 27.63 4.83 13.58
C ASP A 162 26.19 4.39 13.24
N PHE A 163 25.95 3.07 13.26
CA PHE A 163 24.74 2.46 12.74
C PHE A 163 23.77 1.92 13.80
N GLY A 164 24.17 1.85 15.07
CA GLY A 164 23.38 1.26 16.13
C GLY A 164 23.29 -0.26 16.00
N GLN A 165 22.09 -0.81 16.12
CA GLN A 165 21.87 -2.26 16.19
C GLN A 165 21.01 -2.75 15.00
N LYS A 166 21.12 -4.05 14.66
CA LYS A 166 20.33 -4.74 13.61
C LYS A 166 20.13 -3.88 12.35
N TYR A 167 21.21 -3.66 11.60
CA TYR A 167 21.24 -2.67 10.53
C TYR A 167 21.75 -3.23 9.19
N ILE A 168 21.36 -2.55 8.10
CA ILE A 168 22.13 -2.45 6.87
C ILE A 168 22.68 -1.02 6.81
N GLY A 169 23.99 -0.87 6.92
CA GLY A 169 24.67 0.39 7.16
C GLY A 169 25.57 0.72 5.98
N VAL A 170 25.38 1.88 5.33
CA VAL A 170 26.24 2.33 4.23
C VAL A 170 27.03 3.55 4.68
N THR A 171 28.36 3.48 4.60
CA THR A 171 29.27 4.54 5.04
C THR A 171 30.21 4.96 3.91
N ASN A 172 31.24 5.73 4.22
CA ASN A 172 32.18 6.37 3.29
C ASN A 172 32.65 5.45 2.14
N GLY A 173 32.31 5.82 0.90
CA GLY A 173 32.61 5.04 -0.32
C GLY A 173 31.67 3.87 -0.61
N GLY A 174 30.86 3.46 0.37
CA GLY A 174 29.94 2.33 0.30
C GLY A 174 28.82 2.54 -0.73
N ARG A 175 28.45 1.47 -1.41
CA ARG A 175 27.42 1.44 -2.45
C ARG A 175 26.38 0.36 -2.16
N LEU A 176 25.11 0.76 -2.09
CA LEU A 176 23.96 -0.13 -1.94
C LEU A 176 23.11 -0.06 -3.20
N GLU A 177 23.07 -1.13 -3.98
CA GLU A 177 22.40 -1.17 -5.29
C GLU A 177 21.38 -2.32 -5.33
N LEU A 178 20.11 -2.01 -5.05
CA LEU A 178 19.02 -2.99 -5.05
C LEU A 178 18.02 -2.66 -6.15
N HIS A 179 17.95 -3.51 -7.17
CA HIS A 179 17.16 -3.31 -8.38
C HIS A 179 16.32 -4.55 -8.69
N GLY A 180 15.14 -4.62 -8.11
CA GLY A 180 14.14 -5.66 -8.35
C GLY A 180 13.26 -5.39 -9.58
N GLU A 181 12.28 -6.27 -9.79
CA GLU A 181 11.30 -6.15 -10.87
C GLU A 181 10.48 -4.86 -10.74
N ARG A 182 10.26 -4.18 -11.87
CA ARG A 182 9.33 -3.04 -11.91
C ARG A 182 7.90 -3.53 -11.80
N LYS A 183 7.20 -3.07 -10.76
CA LYS A 183 5.77 -3.26 -10.58
C LYS A 183 5.11 -1.91 -10.39
N MET A 184 3.95 -1.72 -11.01
CA MET A 184 3.09 -0.59 -10.67
C MET A 184 2.73 -0.70 -9.18
N PRO A 185 3.10 0.29 -8.36
CA PRO A 185 3.03 0.15 -6.90
C PRO A 185 1.60 0.17 -6.39
N TRP A 186 0.79 1.08 -6.93
CA TRP A 186 -0.61 1.25 -6.60
C TRP A 186 -1.36 1.96 -7.74
N VAL A 187 -2.67 1.81 -7.75
CA VAL A 187 -3.61 2.40 -8.72
C VAL A 187 -4.94 2.70 -8.02
N LYS A 188 -5.88 3.34 -8.71
CA LYS A 188 -7.27 3.43 -8.26
C LYS A 188 -8.15 2.44 -9.01
N LEU A 189 -9.17 1.93 -8.33
CA LEU A 189 -10.26 1.19 -8.96
C LEU A 189 -10.97 2.07 -10.00
N ASP A 190 -11.46 1.48 -11.08
CA ASP A 190 -12.34 2.16 -12.04
C ASP A 190 -13.82 1.72 -11.92
N GLN A 191 -14.08 0.71 -11.09
CA GLN A 191 -15.40 0.15 -10.80
C GLN A 191 -15.50 -0.32 -9.34
N THR A 192 -16.68 -0.16 -8.73
CA THR A 192 -16.96 -0.68 -7.39
C THR A 192 -16.81 -2.20 -7.36
N LEU A 193 -16.00 -2.67 -6.41
CA LEU A 193 -15.83 -4.08 -6.12
C LEU A 193 -16.62 -4.46 -4.87
N HIS A 194 -17.35 -5.55 -4.97
CA HIS A 194 -18.32 -6.02 -3.98
C HIS A 194 -17.74 -7.15 -3.13
N THR A 195 -18.18 -7.29 -1.87
CA THR A 195 -17.77 -8.42 -1.02
C THR A 195 -18.51 -9.69 -1.37
N LEU A 196 -18.00 -10.79 -0.83
CA LEU A 196 -18.65 -12.09 -0.87
C LEU A 196 -20.08 -12.10 -0.32
N ASP A 197 -20.37 -11.27 0.68
CA ASP A 197 -21.73 -11.23 1.26
C ASP A 197 -22.76 -10.61 0.27
N SER A 198 -22.29 -9.79 -0.67
CA SER A 198 -23.10 -9.22 -1.75
C SER A 198 -23.19 -10.08 -3.02
N LEU A 199 -22.68 -11.31 -3.02
CA LEU A 199 -22.87 -12.25 -4.12
C LEU A 199 -24.37 -12.49 -4.36
N ALA A 200 -24.85 -12.17 -5.57
CA ALA A 200 -26.25 -12.31 -5.92
C ALA A 200 -26.68 -13.80 -5.89
N ASP A 201 -25.93 -14.66 -6.61
CA ASP A 201 -26.30 -16.06 -6.83
C ASP A 201 -25.09 -17.02 -6.68
N PRO A 202 -24.53 -17.19 -5.46
CA PRO A 202 -23.48 -18.19 -5.24
C PRO A 202 -24.03 -19.62 -5.42
N TYR A 203 -23.19 -20.56 -5.89
CA TYR A 203 -23.51 -21.98 -5.91
C TYR A 203 -23.77 -22.53 -4.49
N PHE A 204 -23.00 -22.03 -3.52
CA PHE A 204 -23.18 -22.32 -2.11
C PHE A 204 -22.67 -21.16 -1.27
N ASP A 205 -23.38 -20.88 -0.18
CA ASP A 205 -22.99 -19.87 0.80
C ASP A 205 -23.43 -20.36 2.19
N SER A 206 -22.46 -20.66 3.06
CA SER A 206 -22.73 -21.18 4.41
C SER A 206 -23.52 -20.23 5.32
N LYS A 207 -23.59 -18.93 5.02
CA LYS A 207 -24.38 -17.92 5.75
C LYS A 207 -25.80 -17.79 5.19
N LYS A 208 -26.03 -18.12 3.92
CA LYS A 208 -27.35 -18.05 3.27
C LYS A 208 -28.10 -19.39 3.24
N GLY A 209 -27.39 -20.52 3.40
CA GLY A 209 -27.95 -21.87 3.35
C GLY A 209 -28.23 -22.52 4.71
N GLU A 210 -28.82 -23.72 4.67
CA GLU A 210 -29.20 -24.55 5.83
C GLU A 210 -28.02 -25.24 6.54
N MET A 211 -26.86 -24.59 6.69
CA MET A 211 -25.79 -25.13 7.54
C MET A 211 -26.10 -24.77 9.01
N HIS A 212 -27.20 -25.29 9.52
CA HIS A 212 -27.70 -25.04 10.87
C HIS A 212 -27.05 -26.00 11.87
N GLU A 213 -25.92 -25.61 12.47
CA GLU A 213 -25.55 -26.14 13.78
C GLU A 213 -24.57 -25.19 14.49
N TYR A 214 -25.12 -24.18 15.16
CA TYR A 214 -24.37 -23.20 15.98
C TYR A 214 -23.53 -23.82 17.11
N TRP A 215 -23.69 -25.12 17.39
CA TRP A 215 -23.15 -25.79 18.58
C TRP A 215 -22.12 -26.88 18.29
N SER A 216 -21.75 -27.11 17.04
CA SER A 216 -20.78 -28.17 16.75
C SER A 216 -19.34 -27.77 17.07
N ASP A 217 -18.58 -28.74 17.57
CA ASP A 217 -17.16 -28.65 17.90
C ASP A 217 -16.46 -29.67 17.00
N GLY A 218 -15.78 -29.23 15.94
CA GLY A 218 -15.26 -30.13 14.91
C GLY A 218 -15.17 -29.47 13.53
N ILE A 219 -15.68 -30.15 12.49
CA ILE A 219 -15.42 -29.81 11.09
C ILE A 219 -16.73 -29.57 10.34
N ASN A 220 -16.82 -28.43 9.68
CA ASN A 220 -17.82 -28.11 8.67
C ASN A 220 -17.34 -28.58 7.30
N ALA A 221 -18.20 -29.26 6.55
CA ALA A 221 -17.82 -29.90 5.30
C ALA A 221 -18.87 -29.67 4.21
N VAL A 222 -18.40 -29.35 3.01
CA VAL A 222 -19.25 -29.15 1.83
C VAL A 222 -18.61 -29.86 0.63
N VAL A 223 -19.43 -30.59 -0.14
CA VAL A 223 -19.02 -31.27 -1.38
C VAL A 223 -19.81 -30.71 -2.54
N ILE A 224 -19.12 -30.27 -3.59
CA ILE A 224 -19.72 -29.59 -4.74
C ILE A 224 -19.18 -30.20 -6.02
N ASN A 225 -20.05 -30.35 -7.00
CA ASN A 225 -19.64 -30.63 -8.38
C ASN A 225 -19.15 -29.32 -9.02
N PRO A 226 -17.85 -29.18 -9.36
CA PRO A 226 -17.33 -27.94 -9.89
C PRO A 226 -17.76 -27.63 -11.32
N ASP A 227 -18.26 -28.61 -12.09
CA ASP A 227 -18.65 -28.44 -13.49
C ASP A 227 -20.00 -27.73 -13.65
N ASN A 228 -20.88 -27.87 -12.66
CA ASN A 228 -22.24 -27.33 -12.70
C ASN A 228 -22.68 -26.61 -11.43
N GLY A 229 -21.80 -26.51 -10.43
CA GLY A 229 -22.09 -25.83 -9.16
C GLY A 229 -23.06 -26.58 -8.24
N VAL A 230 -23.48 -27.81 -8.57
CA VAL A 230 -24.46 -28.55 -7.76
C VAL A 230 -23.81 -29.01 -6.45
N VAL A 231 -24.36 -28.51 -5.33
CA VAL A 231 -24.00 -28.94 -3.98
C VAL A 231 -24.52 -30.36 -3.75
N ARG A 232 -23.61 -31.30 -3.47
CA ARG A 232 -23.93 -32.71 -3.24
C ARG A 232 -24.21 -33.01 -1.78
N ALA A 233 -23.50 -32.33 -0.88
CA ALA A 233 -23.69 -32.43 0.56
C ALA A 233 -23.11 -31.20 1.26
N SER A 234 -23.74 -30.77 2.34
CA SER A 234 -23.24 -29.76 3.26
C SER A 234 -23.66 -30.12 4.69
N THR A 235 -22.71 -30.28 5.61
CA THR A 235 -23.02 -30.70 6.99
C THR A 235 -21.88 -30.36 7.95
N SER A 236 -22.12 -30.55 9.25
CA SER A 236 -21.18 -30.34 10.33
C SER A 236 -20.94 -31.65 11.09
N PHE A 237 -19.73 -31.86 11.61
CA PHE A 237 -19.37 -33.05 12.36
C PHE A 237 -18.73 -32.69 13.70
N ASN A 238 -19.26 -33.24 14.79
CA ASN A 238 -18.78 -33.04 16.16
C ASN A 238 -17.52 -33.86 16.49
N VAL A 239 -16.54 -33.90 15.60
CA VAL A 239 -15.30 -34.67 15.79
C VAL A 239 -14.26 -33.95 16.67
N GLY A 240 -14.52 -32.67 16.99
CA GLY A 240 -13.77 -31.83 17.92
C GLY A 240 -14.22 -31.93 19.37
N THR A 241 -15.41 -32.45 19.60
CA THR A 241 -16.04 -32.43 20.93
C THR A 241 -15.38 -33.38 21.93
N ASN A 242 -15.38 -32.99 23.20
CA ASN A 242 -15.01 -33.88 24.30
C ASN A 242 -16.20 -34.71 24.81
N ASN A 243 -17.43 -34.42 24.38
CA ASN A 243 -18.60 -35.23 24.73
C ASN A 243 -18.60 -36.55 23.97
N ARG A 244 -18.44 -37.66 24.70
CA ARG A 244 -18.35 -39.00 24.11
C ARG A 244 -19.52 -39.37 23.22
N TRP A 245 -20.76 -38.99 23.56
CA TRP A 245 -21.92 -39.37 22.77
C TRP A 245 -21.93 -38.70 21.38
N TRP A 246 -21.63 -37.41 21.33
CA TRP A 246 -21.54 -36.66 20.09
C TRP A 246 -20.36 -37.12 19.22
N PHE A 247 -19.21 -37.37 19.85
CA PHE A 247 -18.02 -37.85 19.16
C PHE A 247 -18.24 -39.24 18.52
N GLU A 248 -18.76 -40.20 19.27
CA GLU A 248 -19.00 -41.57 18.78
C GLU A 248 -20.10 -41.63 17.71
N LYS A 249 -21.04 -40.68 17.75
CA LYS A 249 -22.07 -40.52 16.71
C LYS A 249 -21.48 -39.99 15.40
N ASP A 250 -20.65 -38.94 15.47
CA ASP A 250 -20.20 -38.23 14.27
C ASP A 250 -18.87 -38.74 13.69
N LYS A 251 -18.03 -39.42 14.48
CA LYS A 251 -16.80 -40.07 13.98
C LYS A 251 -17.07 -40.98 12.77
N PRO A 252 -17.92 -42.03 12.86
CA PRO A 252 -18.18 -42.90 11.71
C PRO A 252 -18.92 -42.18 10.57
N ARG A 253 -19.76 -41.19 10.90
CA ARG A 253 -20.50 -40.39 9.92
C ARG A 253 -19.54 -39.54 9.07
N PHE A 254 -18.55 -38.93 9.71
CA PHE A 254 -17.54 -38.11 9.03
C PHE A 254 -16.62 -38.96 8.16
N MET A 255 -16.16 -40.10 8.66
CA MET A 255 -15.35 -41.02 7.86
C MET A 255 -16.12 -41.53 6.63
N SER A 256 -17.38 -41.93 6.81
CA SER A 256 -18.24 -42.37 5.70
C SER A 256 -18.49 -41.24 4.68
N PHE A 257 -18.64 -40.00 5.16
CA PHE A 257 -18.77 -38.83 4.29
C PHE A 257 -17.52 -38.64 3.41
N LEU A 258 -16.32 -38.71 4.00
CA LEU A 258 -15.05 -38.55 3.29
C LEU A 258 -14.79 -39.67 2.26
N ASP A 259 -15.21 -40.89 2.58
CA ASP A 259 -15.09 -42.05 1.69
C ASP A 259 -16.08 -41.96 0.52
N TRP A 260 -17.29 -41.45 0.76
CA TRP A 260 -18.35 -41.32 -0.26
C TRP A 260 -18.10 -40.23 -1.32
N ILE A 261 -17.25 -39.24 -1.05
CA ILE A 261 -17.00 -38.10 -1.95
C ILE A 261 -16.74 -38.62 -3.37
N PRO A 262 -17.56 -38.25 -4.38
CA PRO A 262 -17.35 -38.73 -5.74
C PRO A 262 -16.07 -38.14 -6.34
N ALA A 263 -15.43 -38.87 -7.25
CA ALA A 263 -14.26 -38.39 -7.99
C ALA A 263 -14.54 -37.03 -8.66
N ASN A 264 -13.50 -36.20 -8.77
CA ASN A 264 -13.53 -34.86 -9.35
C ASN A 264 -14.44 -33.84 -8.64
N HIS A 265 -15.06 -34.18 -7.52
CA HIS A 265 -15.81 -33.20 -6.72
C HIS A 265 -14.86 -32.43 -5.81
N VAL A 266 -15.19 -31.16 -5.59
CA VAL A 266 -14.51 -30.30 -4.63
C VAL A 266 -15.06 -30.60 -3.24
N VAL A 267 -14.15 -30.78 -2.28
CA VAL A 267 -14.47 -30.85 -0.85
C VAL A 267 -13.85 -29.64 -0.16
N MET A 268 -14.67 -28.91 0.59
CA MET A 268 -14.26 -27.78 1.43
C MET A 268 -14.46 -28.18 2.89
N LEU A 269 -13.43 -28.01 3.71
CA LEU A 269 -13.42 -28.36 5.13
C LEU A 269 -12.96 -27.15 5.94
N ALA A 270 -13.72 -26.79 6.98
CA ALA A 270 -13.36 -25.74 7.93
C ALA A 270 -13.50 -26.25 9.35
N SER A 271 -12.46 -26.08 10.17
CA SER A 271 -12.59 -26.30 11.61
C SER A 271 -13.50 -25.26 12.23
N GLN A 272 -14.15 -25.59 13.33
CA GLN A 272 -14.75 -24.62 14.22
C GLN A 272 -14.40 -25.01 15.65
N LYS A 273 -14.01 -24.04 16.47
CA LYS A 273 -13.55 -24.29 17.84
C LYS A 273 -12.40 -25.31 17.84
N SER A 274 -12.62 -26.57 18.21
CA SER A 274 -11.60 -27.61 18.09
C SER A 274 -11.83 -28.39 16.80
N ALA A 275 -10.84 -28.46 15.91
CA ALA A 275 -10.97 -29.29 14.70
C ALA A 275 -11.10 -30.78 15.04
N LEU A 276 -10.39 -31.22 16.09
CA LEU A 276 -10.31 -32.61 16.55
C LEU A 276 -10.36 -32.66 18.08
N SER A 277 -10.96 -33.72 18.63
CA SER A 277 -11.03 -33.94 20.08
C SER A 277 -9.63 -34.14 20.67
N THR A 278 -9.40 -33.57 21.84
CA THR A 278 -8.16 -33.74 22.60
C THR A 278 -8.20 -34.91 23.59
N VAL A 279 -9.37 -35.51 23.81
CA VAL A 279 -9.57 -36.60 24.78
C VAL A 279 -9.93 -37.94 24.13
N HIS A 280 -10.43 -37.93 22.90
CA HIS A 280 -10.79 -39.14 22.14
C HIS A 280 -9.73 -39.44 21.07
N ASN A 281 -9.61 -40.71 20.67
CA ASN A 281 -8.68 -41.10 19.62
C ASN A 281 -9.18 -40.67 18.22
N THR A 282 -8.41 -39.82 17.56
CA THR A 282 -8.72 -39.21 16.25
C THR A 282 -7.83 -39.70 15.11
N THR A 283 -6.94 -40.68 15.33
CA THR A 283 -6.01 -41.17 14.31
C THR A 283 -6.71 -41.65 13.04
N GLU A 284 -7.80 -42.39 13.16
CA GLU A 284 -8.59 -42.87 12.02
C GLU A 284 -9.24 -41.73 11.22
N ILE A 285 -9.63 -40.65 11.91
CA ILE A 285 -10.21 -39.46 11.27
C ILE A 285 -9.13 -38.76 10.44
N LEU A 286 -7.93 -38.57 11.01
CA LEU A 286 -6.78 -38.00 10.33
C LEU A 286 -6.43 -38.80 9.06
N ASP A 287 -6.37 -40.13 9.17
CA ASP A 287 -6.10 -41.01 8.03
C ASP A 287 -7.18 -40.88 6.94
N SER A 288 -8.47 -40.80 7.31
CA SER A 288 -9.56 -40.60 6.36
C SER A 288 -9.51 -39.24 5.66
N VAL A 289 -9.22 -38.16 6.39
CA VAL A 289 -9.05 -36.80 5.81
C VAL A 289 -7.89 -36.81 4.81
N GLU A 290 -6.77 -37.40 5.17
CA GLU A 290 -5.59 -37.49 4.32
C GLU A 290 -5.79 -38.36 3.08
N LYS A 291 -6.51 -39.47 3.21
CA LYS A 291 -6.90 -40.28 2.04
C LYS A 291 -7.80 -39.48 1.10
N ALA A 292 -8.76 -38.72 1.62
CA ALA A 292 -9.68 -37.92 0.81
C ALA A 292 -8.97 -36.76 0.09
N LEU A 293 -8.04 -36.08 0.75
CA LEU A 293 -7.36 -34.88 0.24
C LEU A 293 -6.06 -35.17 -0.53
N TYR A 294 -5.26 -36.14 -0.07
CA TYR A 294 -3.91 -36.39 -0.57
C TYR A 294 -3.72 -37.77 -1.21
N CYS A 295 -4.71 -38.66 -1.13
CA CYS A 295 -4.60 -40.07 -1.52
C CYS A 295 -3.46 -40.82 -0.78
N LYS A 296 -2.90 -40.25 0.28
CA LYS A 296 -1.76 -40.76 1.05
C LYS A 296 -1.85 -40.28 2.50
N ILE A 297 -1.38 -41.10 3.43
CA ILE A 297 -1.33 -40.82 4.87
C ILE A 297 -0.01 -40.07 5.21
N GLY A 298 -0.05 -39.23 6.25
CA GLY A 298 1.11 -38.52 6.81
C GLY A 298 1.46 -37.20 6.11
N LYS A 299 0.48 -36.54 5.49
CA LYS A 299 0.68 -35.31 4.70
C LYS A 299 -0.08 -34.09 5.23
N SER A 300 -1.12 -34.28 6.03
CA SER A 300 -1.97 -33.18 6.48
C SER A 300 -1.35 -32.43 7.65
N ARG A 301 -1.43 -31.10 7.56
CA ARG A 301 -1.07 -30.16 8.63
C ARG A 301 -1.97 -30.31 9.85
N LEU A 302 -3.16 -30.89 9.71
CA LEU A 302 -4.09 -31.19 10.80
C LEU A 302 -3.47 -32.07 11.88
N ARG A 303 -2.47 -32.91 11.54
CA ARG A 303 -1.76 -33.76 12.51
C ARG A 303 -0.97 -32.97 13.55
N ASN A 304 -0.54 -31.76 13.19
CA ASN A 304 0.30 -30.90 14.04
C ASN A 304 -0.48 -29.69 14.56
N LEU A 305 -1.81 -29.73 14.50
CA LEU A 305 -2.68 -28.63 14.92
C LEU A 305 -2.69 -28.52 16.45
N GLN A 306 -2.36 -27.35 16.98
CA GLN A 306 -2.39 -27.07 18.42
C GLN A 306 -3.78 -26.65 18.89
N PRO A 307 -4.10 -26.79 20.18
CA PRO A 307 -5.36 -26.32 20.75
C PRO A 307 -5.61 -24.83 20.44
N GLY A 308 -6.82 -24.55 19.93
CA GLY A 308 -7.26 -23.19 19.56
C GLY A 308 -6.78 -22.68 18.21
N GLU A 309 -5.83 -23.35 17.54
CA GLU A 309 -5.49 -23.04 16.14
C GLU A 309 -6.66 -23.35 15.21
N THR A 310 -6.81 -22.57 14.14
CA THR A 310 -7.81 -22.82 13.10
C THR A 310 -7.20 -23.58 11.94
N TRP A 311 -8.03 -24.35 11.25
CA TRP A 311 -7.64 -25.21 10.15
C TRP A 311 -8.70 -25.18 9.04
N VAL A 312 -8.24 -25.09 7.80
CA VAL A 312 -9.09 -25.22 6.62
C VAL A 312 -8.41 -26.03 5.54
N ALA A 313 -9.20 -26.70 4.72
CA ALA A 313 -8.74 -27.36 3.51
C ALA A 313 -9.76 -27.25 2.38
N ILE A 314 -9.26 -27.09 1.16
CA ILE A 314 -10.01 -27.32 -0.08
C ILE A 314 -9.24 -28.35 -0.90
N GLY A 315 -9.92 -29.40 -1.36
CA GLY A 315 -9.33 -30.42 -2.21
C GLY A 315 -10.27 -30.86 -3.31
N VAL A 316 -9.71 -31.47 -4.34
CA VAL A 316 -10.47 -32.18 -5.38
C VAL A 316 -10.21 -33.67 -5.20
N LYS A 317 -11.27 -34.45 -5.00
CA LYS A 317 -11.15 -35.90 -4.76
C LYS A 317 -10.38 -36.56 -5.91
N GLU A 318 -9.39 -37.39 -5.56
CA GLU A 318 -8.43 -38.06 -6.48
C GLU A 318 -7.43 -37.13 -7.21
N GLN A 319 -7.40 -35.83 -6.91
CA GLN A 319 -6.46 -34.87 -7.49
C GLN A 319 -5.63 -34.14 -6.41
N PRO A 320 -4.67 -34.82 -5.77
CA PRO A 320 -3.95 -34.28 -4.61
C PRO A 320 -3.11 -33.03 -4.91
N TRP A 321 -2.74 -32.79 -6.17
CA TRP A 321 -2.02 -31.58 -6.59
C TRP A 321 -2.89 -30.31 -6.56
N ARG A 322 -4.21 -30.45 -6.40
CA ARG A 322 -5.16 -29.33 -6.24
C ARG A 322 -5.55 -29.08 -4.78
N THR A 323 -4.96 -29.82 -3.85
CA THR A 323 -5.28 -29.70 -2.43
C THR A 323 -4.52 -28.54 -1.80
N ILE A 324 -5.28 -27.65 -1.17
CA ILE A 324 -4.80 -26.48 -0.45
C ILE A 324 -5.24 -26.63 1.00
N GLU A 325 -4.27 -26.59 1.90
CA GLU A 325 -4.50 -26.69 3.35
C GLU A 325 -3.78 -25.54 4.05
N ARG A 326 -4.44 -24.95 5.05
CA ARG A 326 -3.94 -23.80 5.80
C ARG A 326 -4.26 -23.96 7.29
N VAL A 327 -3.37 -23.41 8.12
CA VAL A 327 -3.50 -23.37 9.58
C VAL A 327 -3.35 -21.92 10.01
N GLY A 328 -4.28 -21.44 10.81
CA GLY A 328 -4.27 -20.12 11.43
C GLY A 328 -3.69 -20.24 12.83
N ARG A 329 -2.43 -19.83 12.97
CA ARG A 329 -1.71 -19.79 14.25
C ARG A 329 -1.66 -18.39 14.82
N ASP A 330 -1.37 -17.46 13.92
CA ASP A 330 -1.18 -16.06 14.24
C ASP A 330 -2.50 -15.47 14.74
N VAL A 331 -2.40 -14.71 15.82
CA VAL A 331 -3.52 -14.00 16.43
C VAL A 331 -3.52 -12.59 15.85
N SER A 332 -4.61 -12.20 15.18
CA SER A 332 -4.81 -10.83 14.70
C SER A 332 -5.07 -9.86 15.86
N THR A 333 -5.00 -8.56 15.58
CA THR A 333 -5.19 -7.47 16.56
C THR A 333 -6.56 -7.45 17.25
N ASP A 334 -7.55 -8.14 16.71
CA ASP A 334 -8.88 -8.33 17.29
C ASP A 334 -9.02 -9.67 18.04
N GLY A 335 -7.91 -10.39 18.22
CA GLY A 335 -7.84 -11.64 18.95
C GLY A 335 -8.26 -12.87 18.16
N LEU A 336 -8.32 -12.81 16.82
CA LEU A 336 -8.74 -13.94 16.00
C LEU A 336 -7.55 -14.73 15.45
N ARG A 337 -7.62 -16.05 15.54
CA ARG A 337 -6.80 -16.96 14.73
C ARG A 337 -7.58 -17.32 13.49
N THR A 338 -7.12 -16.88 12.33
CA THR A 338 -7.85 -17.10 11.07
C THR A 338 -7.04 -17.94 10.10
N ALA A 339 -7.70 -18.95 9.53
CA ALA A 339 -7.20 -19.73 8.41
C ALA A 339 -8.17 -19.56 7.25
N SER A 340 -7.65 -19.26 6.06
CA SER A 340 -8.46 -19.19 4.84
C SER A 340 -7.74 -19.86 3.68
N ALA A 341 -8.51 -20.42 2.76
CA ALA A 341 -8.01 -21.00 1.53
C ALA A 341 -9.03 -20.80 0.42
N ASP A 342 -8.53 -20.68 -0.80
CA ASP A 342 -9.34 -20.51 -2.00
C ASP A 342 -8.84 -21.44 -3.11
N LEU A 343 -9.76 -21.96 -3.91
CA LEU A 343 -9.46 -22.78 -5.09
C LEU A 343 -10.16 -22.17 -6.30
N MET A 344 -9.34 -21.72 -7.25
CA MET A 344 -9.80 -21.07 -8.47
C MET A 344 -9.74 -22.04 -9.65
N MET A 345 -10.87 -22.20 -10.35
CA MET A 345 -11.01 -23.07 -11.53
C MET A 345 -11.57 -22.28 -12.72
N PRO A 346 -10.80 -21.34 -13.29
CA PRO A 346 -11.27 -20.46 -14.36
C PRO A 346 -11.76 -21.22 -15.60
N TRP A 347 -11.18 -22.39 -15.92
CA TRP A 347 -11.63 -23.23 -17.05
C TRP A 347 -13.03 -23.84 -16.85
N LEU A 348 -13.52 -23.94 -15.62
CA LEU A 348 -14.89 -24.35 -15.30
C LEU A 348 -15.79 -23.16 -14.94
N ASN A 349 -15.26 -21.93 -14.99
CA ASN A 349 -15.90 -20.75 -14.41
C ASN A 349 -16.41 -21.00 -12.98
N ALA A 350 -15.58 -21.63 -12.14
CA ALA A 350 -15.92 -21.95 -10.76
C ALA A 350 -14.81 -21.50 -9.80
N ALA A 351 -15.22 -21.07 -8.61
CA ALA A 351 -14.32 -20.70 -7.53
C ALA A 351 -14.90 -21.14 -6.19
N PHE A 352 -14.00 -21.42 -5.24
CA PHE A 352 -14.31 -21.96 -3.93
C PHE A 352 -13.50 -21.21 -2.88
N TYR A 353 -14.12 -20.91 -1.75
CA TYR A 353 -13.50 -20.24 -0.63
C TYR A 353 -13.91 -20.89 0.68
N VAL A 354 -12.94 -21.06 1.57
CA VAL A 354 -13.16 -21.55 2.92
C VAL A 354 -12.39 -20.67 3.91
N SER A 355 -13.01 -20.34 5.04
CA SER A 355 -12.36 -19.71 6.17
C SER A 355 -12.86 -20.26 7.50
N SER A 356 -11.99 -20.18 8.50
CA SER A 356 -12.23 -20.53 9.90
C SER A 356 -11.54 -19.51 10.79
N SER A 357 -12.28 -19.00 11.78
CA SER A 357 -11.78 -18.05 12.78
C SER A 357 -12.20 -18.49 14.17
N ASN A 358 -11.25 -18.52 15.10
CA ASN A 358 -11.47 -18.72 16.53
C ASN A 358 -10.90 -17.53 17.29
N HIS A 359 -11.51 -17.14 18.41
CA HIS A 359 -10.93 -16.10 19.26
C HIS A 359 -10.06 -16.71 20.35
N TYR A 360 -8.89 -16.14 20.61
CA TYR A 360 -7.93 -16.70 21.57
C TYR A 360 -8.41 -16.64 23.04
N THR A 361 -9.01 -15.52 23.49
CA THR A 361 -9.61 -15.41 24.84
C THR A 361 -11.09 -15.78 24.90
N ARG A 362 -11.86 -15.48 23.86
CA ARG A 362 -13.30 -15.75 23.83
C ARG A 362 -13.55 -17.14 23.28
N ALA A 363 -13.40 -18.15 24.12
CA ALA A 363 -13.56 -19.57 23.75
C ALA A 363 -14.94 -19.93 23.12
N TRP A 364 -15.93 -19.05 23.24
CA TRP A 364 -17.25 -19.17 22.61
C TRP A 364 -17.33 -18.57 21.21
N PHE A 365 -16.41 -17.68 20.82
CA PHE A 365 -16.40 -17.04 19.52
C PHE A 365 -15.81 -17.98 18.47
N LYS A 366 -16.59 -18.21 17.42
CA LYS A 366 -16.22 -18.99 16.26
C LYS A 366 -16.91 -18.42 15.03
N ASP A 367 -16.19 -18.38 13.92
CA ASP A 367 -16.76 -18.07 12.60
C ASP A 367 -16.21 -19.04 11.56
N THR A 368 -17.07 -19.50 10.66
CA THR A 368 -16.64 -20.29 9.51
C THR A 368 -17.42 -19.86 8.29
N ARG A 369 -16.70 -19.66 7.19
CA ARG A 369 -17.27 -19.29 5.90
C ARG A 369 -16.93 -20.36 4.88
N LEU A 370 -17.92 -20.92 4.20
CA LEU A 370 -17.72 -21.77 3.03
C LEU A 370 -18.55 -21.21 1.89
N ILE A 371 -17.91 -20.87 0.78
CA ILE A 371 -18.55 -20.26 -0.38
C ILE A 371 -18.09 -20.96 -1.65
N ALA A 372 -19.02 -21.17 -2.57
CA ALA A 372 -18.74 -21.58 -3.93
C ALA A 372 -19.60 -20.78 -4.89
N GLY A 373 -19.08 -20.49 -6.07
CA GLY A 373 -19.75 -19.65 -7.06
C GLY A 373 -18.98 -19.60 -8.36
N LYS A 374 -19.42 -18.70 -9.24
CA LYS A 374 -18.71 -18.46 -10.50
C LYS A 374 -17.34 -17.84 -10.22
N TYR A 375 -16.37 -18.16 -11.07
CA TYR A 375 -15.01 -17.63 -10.95
C TYR A 375 -15.00 -16.10 -10.97
N ASP A 376 -15.71 -15.49 -11.92
CA ASP A 376 -15.75 -14.03 -12.07
C ASP A 376 -16.38 -13.28 -10.89
N ASP A 377 -17.26 -13.96 -10.13
CA ASP A 377 -17.94 -13.36 -8.97
C ASP A 377 -17.07 -13.40 -7.70
N LEU A 378 -16.26 -14.46 -7.54
CA LEU A 378 -15.40 -14.69 -6.38
C LEU A 378 -13.98 -14.15 -6.57
N ALA A 379 -13.46 -14.12 -7.80
CA ALA A 379 -12.15 -13.56 -8.12
C ALA A 379 -12.33 -12.42 -9.13
N PRO A 380 -12.99 -11.31 -8.72
CA PRO A 380 -13.27 -10.23 -9.65
C PRO A 380 -11.97 -9.74 -10.28
N VAL A 381 -11.96 -9.62 -11.60
CA VAL A 381 -10.86 -8.94 -12.28
C VAL A 381 -10.87 -7.50 -11.79
N LEU A 382 -9.75 -7.08 -11.20
CA LEU A 382 -9.56 -5.71 -10.76
C LEU A 382 -9.57 -4.81 -12.00
N ASN A 383 -10.71 -4.15 -12.25
CA ASN A 383 -10.76 -3.10 -13.25
C ASN A 383 -10.13 -1.85 -12.62
N VAL A 384 -9.00 -1.44 -13.19
CA VAL A 384 -8.10 -0.41 -12.64
C VAL A 384 -7.55 0.44 -13.77
N THR A 385 -7.14 1.65 -13.44
CA THR A 385 -6.65 2.63 -14.43
C THR A 385 -5.23 2.36 -14.96
N GLY A 386 -4.52 1.36 -14.46
CA GLY A 386 -3.11 1.08 -14.78
C GLY A 386 -2.86 -0.35 -15.26
N ASP A 387 -1.64 -0.63 -15.73
CA ASP A 387 -1.24 -1.99 -16.09
C ASP A 387 -0.97 -2.83 -14.83
N VAL A 388 -1.78 -3.86 -14.64
CA VAL A 388 -1.76 -4.76 -13.48
C VAL A 388 -1.63 -6.23 -13.87
N ARG A 389 -1.11 -6.53 -15.06
CA ARG A 389 -0.96 -7.92 -15.56
C ARG A 389 -0.14 -8.82 -14.65
N SER A 390 0.73 -8.27 -13.80
CA SER A 390 1.52 -9.02 -12.82
C SER A 390 0.79 -9.31 -11.50
N TRP A 391 -0.43 -8.79 -11.32
CA TRP A 391 -1.20 -8.90 -10.09
C TRP A 391 -1.98 -10.23 -10.09
N LYS A 392 -2.09 -10.84 -8.92
CA LYS A 392 -2.89 -12.06 -8.74
C LYS A 392 -4.27 -11.69 -8.22
N SER A 393 -5.31 -12.23 -8.85
CA SER A 393 -6.68 -12.09 -8.35
C SER A 393 -6.83 -12.78 -6.99
N GLY A 394 -7.72 -12.25 -6.17
CA GLY A 394 -8.04 -12.77 -4.85
C GLY A 394 -9.41 -12.27 -4.39
N LEU A 395 -9.80 -12.71 -3.20
CA LEU A 395 -11.09 -12.38 -2.60
C LEU A 395 -11.01 -11.05 -1.84
N LEU A 396 -12.14 -10.36 -1.73
CA LEU A 396 -12.26 -9.09 -1.01
C LEU A 396 -13.00 -9.28 0.30
N ASP A 397 -12.36 -8.88 1.40
CA ASP A 397 -12.99 -8.87 2.72
C ASP A 397 -14.04 -7.76 2.85
N ASN A 398 -13.79 -6.62 2.19
CA ASN A 398 -14.64 -5.42 2.25
C ASN A 398 -14.99 -4.89 0.86
N MET A 399 -16.12 -4.16 0.79
CA MET A 399 -16.57 -3.52 -0.44
C MET A 399 -15.66 -2.33 -0.68
N HIS A 400 -15.11 -2.23 -1.88
CA HIS A 400 -14.23 -1.12 -2.26
C HIS A 400 -14.91 -0.30 -3.34
N TYR A 401 -15.13 0.97 -3.04
CA TYR A 401 -15.83 1.85 -3.94
C TYR A 401 -14.92 2.21 -5.13
N GLY A 402 -15.46 2.22 -6.34
CA GLY A 402 -14.68 2.48 -7.55
C GLY A 402 -15.37 3.48 -8.47
N LYS A 403 -16.06 4.48 -7.91
CA LYS A 403 -16.70 5.55 -8.68
C LYS A 403 -16.42 6.92 -8.10
N VAL A 404 -16.40 7.93 -8.97
CA VAL A 404 -16.48 9.34 -8.55
C VAL A 404 -17.94 9.63 -8.19
N THR A 405 -18.18 10.13 -6.98
CA THR A 405 -19.54 10.40 -6.49
C THR A 405 -19.59 11.81 -5.92
N GLN A 406 -20.63 12.56 -6.30
CA GLN A 406 -20.82 13.97 -5.90
C GLN A 406 -19.60 14.87 -6.20
N GLY A 407 -18.85 14.57 -7.28
CA GLY A 407 -17.65 15.32 -7.66
C GLY A 407 -16.41 15.03 -6.81
N VAL A 408 -16.51 14.11 -5.84
CA VAL A 408 -15.38 13.60 -5.05
C VAL A 408 -14.95 12.26 -5.63
N ASP A 409 -13.63 12.12 -5.87
CA ASP A 409 -13.07 10.85 -6.30
C ASP A 409 -13.03 9.87 -5.12
N MET A 410 -14.06 9.03 -5.03
CA MET A 410 -14.23 8.01 -3.99
C MET A 410 -13.65 6.65 -4.42
N ARG A 411 -12.89 6.59 -5.52
CA ARG A 411 -12.28 5.35 -6.01
C ARG A 411 -11.18 4.93 -5.04
N ALA A 412 -11.28 3.71 -4.53
CA ALA A 412 -10.31 3.14 -3.59
C ALA A 412 -8.95 2.96 -4.26
N GLU A 413 -7.91 3.28 -3.50
CA GLU A 413 -6.53 2.96 -3.80
C GLU A 413 -6.28 1.46 -3.59
N VAL A 414 -5.62 0.82 -4.54
CA VAL A 414 -5.23 -0.59 -4.49
C VAL A 414 -3.74 -0.68 -4.74
N ALA A 415 -3.03 -1.42 -3.88
CA ALA A 415 -1.57 -1.51 -3.91
C ALA A 415 -1.08 -2.96 -3.98
N VAL A 416 0.06 -3.19 -4.63
CA VAL A 416 0.77 -4.47 -4.57
C VAL A 416 1.85 -4.39 -3.54
N LEU A 417 1.70 -5.17 -2.48
CA LEU A 417 2.63 -5.16 -1.36
C LEU A 417 3.88 -6.03 -1.58
N SER A 418 3.80 -7.03 -2.46
CA SER A 418 4.93 -7.95 -2.67
C SER A 418 5.95 -7.40 -3.68
N ARG A 419 7.23 -7.62 -3.36
CA ARG A 419 8.36 -7.46 -4.28
C ARG A 419 9.23 -8.70 -4.29
N ASN A 420 10.08 -8.85 -5.29
CA ASN A 420 10.93 -10.03 -5.45
C ASN A 420 12.23 -9.92 -4.66
N ILE A 421 12.64 -8.72 -4.26
CA ILE A 421 13.63 -8.48 -3.21
C ILE A 421 12.89 -8.13 -1.92
N LEU A 422 13.13 -8.88 -0.84
CA LEU A 422 12.56 -8.67 0.49
C LEU A 422 13.68 -8.43 1.50
N ILE A 423 13.58 -7.38 2.28
CA ILE A 423 14.39 -7.15 3.47
C ILE A 423 13.46 -7.25 4.67
N THR A 424 13.81 -8.07 5.65
CA THR A 424 12.98 -8.31 6.82
C THR A 424 13.78 -8.56 8.09
N SER A 425 13.10 -8.58 9.24
CA SER A 425 13.64 -8.94 10.55
C SER A 425 13.07 -10.27 11.00
N ALA A 426 13.92 -11.16 11.55
CA ALA A 426 13.50 -12.46 12.08
C ALA A 426 12.51 -12.34 13.26
N ASP A 427 12.60 -11.24 14.01
CA ASP A 427 11.81 -11.01 15.23
C ASP A 427 11.13 -9.63 15.18
N VAL A 428 9.80 -9.64 15.16
CA VAL A 428 8.95 -8.49 15.58
C VAL A 428 7.83 -8.99 16.47
N TYR A 429 7.98 -10.16 17.12
CA TYR A 429 7.01 -10.53 18.14
C TYR A 429 7.43 -9.95 19.48
N PRO A 430 6.67 -8.98 20.00
CA PRO A 430 6.73 -8.67 21.40
C PRO A 430 6.10 -9.88 22.13
N THR A 431 6.88 -10.67 22.86
CA THR A 431 6.31 -11.45 23.96
C THR A 431 6.22 -10.50 25.14
N CYS A 432 5.13 -9.75 25.24
CA CYS A 432 4.86 -8.96 26.42
C CYS A 432 4.49 -9.96 27.52
N VAL A 433 5.29 -9.99 28.57
CA VAL A 433 4.98 -10.74 29.78
C VAL A 433 4.49 -9.70 30.78
N GLY A 434 3.23 -9.83 31.22
CA GLY A 434 2.69 -8.97 32.27
C GLY A 434 3.49 -9.11 33.56
N ASP A 435 3.33 -8.16 34.48
CA ASP A 435 4.00 -8.16 35.79
C ASP A 435 3.78 -9.46 36.61
N ASP A 436 2.78 -10.26 36.22
CA ASP A 436 2.39 -11.54 36.80
C ASP A 436 3.03 -12.76 36.12
N GLY A 437 3.88 -12.57 35.10
CA GLY A 437 4.51 -13.66 34.35
C GLY A 437 3.62 -14.29 33.28
N VAL A 438 2.44 -13.72 33.00
CA VAL A 438 1.50 -14.20 31.97
C VAL A 438 1.76 -13.48 30.65
N GLU A 439 1.73 -14.20 29.54
CA GLU A 439 1.82 -13.62 28.19
C GLU A 439 0.61 -12.72 27.93
N ILE A 440 0.83 -11.41 27.77
CA ILE A 440 -0.21 -10.40 27.51
C ILE A 440 -0.18 -9.93 26.06
N GLU A 441 -1.32 -9.44 25.59
CA GLU A 441 -1.48 -8.83 24.27
C GLU A 441 -0.60 -7.59 24.17
N CYS A 442 0.37 -7.62 23.26
CA CYS A 442 1.13 -6.42 22.96
C CYS A 442 0.29 -5.53 22.08
N HIS A 443 -0.14 -4.40 22.62
CA HIS A 443 -0.47 -3.31 21.74
C HIS A 443 0.81 -2.98 20.96
N TYR A 444 0.76 -2.86 19.63
CA TYR A 444 1.89 -2.32 18.82
C TYR A 444 2.35 -0.93 19.29
N ALA A 445 1.52 -0.35 20.14
CA ALA A 445 1.63 0.89 20.83
C ALA A 445 2.51 0.77 22.11
N ASP A 446 2.71 -0.43 22.68
CA ASP A 446 3.68 -0.72 23.74
C ASP A 446 5.11 -0.66 23.18
N VAL A 447 5.62 0.57 23.21
CA VAL A 447 6.94 1.06 22.79
C VAL A 447 8.14 0.23 23.23
N ASN A 448 8.01 -0.55 24.31
CA ASN A 448 9.13 -1.28 24.91
C ASN A 448 9.55 -2.54 24.14
N PHE A 449 8.74 -3.03 23.20
CA PHE A 449 8.93 -4.36 22.61
C PHE A 449 9.13 -4.39 21.09
N ALA A 450 9.12 -3.23 20.44
CA ALA A 450 9.26 -3.14 19.00
C ALA A 450 10.74 -2.95 18.55
N PHE A 451 11.36 -4.02 18.06
CA PHE A 451 12.77 -4.05 17.65
C PHE A 451 12.95 -4.66 16.24
N GLY A 452 12.59 -3.91 15.20
CA GLY A 452 12.78 -4.29 13.80
C GLY A 452 14.18 -3.99 13.28
N GLY A 453 14.47 -4.38 12.04
CA GLY A 453 15.72 -4.02 11.37
C GLY A 453 15.72 -2.57 10.85
N GLN A 454 16.89 -2.00 10.59
CA GLN A 454 17.00 -0.65 10.00
C GLN A 454 17.95 -0.60 8.81
N ILE A 455 17.74 0.38 7.93
CA ILE A 455 18.69 0.74 6.88
C ILE A 455 19.15 2.16 7.18
N LYS A 456 20.45 2.35 7.36
CA LYS A 456 21.05 3.65 7.70
C LYS A 456 22.16 3.94 6.70
N VAL A 457 22.17 5.13 6.13
CA VAL A 457 23.13 5.54 5.11
C VAL A 457 23.66 6.90 5.54
N LEU A 458 24.97 6.97 5.74
CA LEU A 458 25.66 8.09 6.36
C LEU A 458 26.38 8.95 5.32
N GLU A 459 26.89 10.11 5.75
CA GLU A 459 27.71 10.98 4.92
C GLU A 459 28.91 10.24 4.31
N GLY A 460 29.27 10.62 3.08
CA GLY A 460 30.40 10.03 2.35
C GLY A 460 30.05 8.76 1.57
N PHE A 461 28.83 8.23 1.66
CA PHE A 461 28.39 7.10 0.84
C PHE A 461 28.57 7.39 -0.66
N GLY A 462 28.85 6.33 -1.44
CA GLY A 462 28.94 6.41 -2.89
C GLY A 462 27.57 6.49 -3.55
N THR A 463 26.76 5.44 -3.38
CA THR A 463 25.40 5.34 -3.93
C THR A 463 24.49 4.52 -3.02
N ALA A 464 23.19 4.82 -3.03
CA ALA A 464 22.19 4.05 -2.31
C ALA A 464 20.88 4.07 -3.12
N HIS A 465 20.60 3.01 -3.87
CA HIS A 465 19.40 2.87 -4.69
C HIS A 465 18.58 1.66 -4.25
N LEU A 466 17.32 1.91 -3.94
CA LEU A 466 16.35 0.86 -3.64
C LEU A 466 15.17 0.99 -4.60
N GLU A 467 15.10 0.06 -5.55
CA GLU A 467 13.99 -0.06 -6.48
C GLU A 467 13.47 -1.49 -6.58
N GLY A 468 12.14 -1.66 -6.51
CA GLY A 468 11.51 -2.98 -6.56
C GLY A 468 11.81 -3.81 -5.31
N VAL A 469 11.94 -3.18 -4.14
CA VAL A 469 12.26 -3.81 -2.85
C VAL A 469 11.05 -3.76 -1.91
N SER A 470 10.85 -4.80 -1.11
CA SER A 470 9.89 -4.80 0.00
C SER A 470 10.62 -4.77 1.32
N LEU A 471 10.17 -3.91 2.23
CA LEU A 471 10.65 -3.79 3.60
C LEU A 471 9.51 -4.26 4.53
N GLU A 472 9.71 -5.37 5.21
CA GLU A 472 8.75 -5.91 6.17
C GLU A 472 9.38 -5.96 7.55
N ARG A 473 8.64 -5.64 8.63
CA ARG A 473 9.15 -5.81 10.00
C ARG A 473 10.41 -4.98 10.30
N MET A 474 10.49 -3.78 9.70
CA MET A 474 11.59 -2.84 9.86
C MET A 474 11.23 -1.72 10.86
N GLY A 475 12.21 -0.90 11.25
CA GLY A 475 12.09 0.22 12.17
C GLY A 475 12.37 -0.14 13.64
N GLN A 476 12.94 0.81 14.38
CA GLN A 476 13.31 0.66 15.80
C GLN A 476 12.84 1.88 16.59
N LEU A 477 12.35 1.63 17.79
CA LEU A 477 12.06 2.68 18.77
C LEU A 477 13.24 2.78 19.73
N HIS A 478 13.96 3.91 19.70
CA HIS A 478 15.02 4.30 20.64
C HIS A 478 16.40 3.59 20.51
N VAL A 479 17.30 4.19 19.71
CA VAL A 479 18.73 4.36 20.03
C VAL A 479 19.15 5.72 19.43
N ASP A 480 19.24 6.73 20.29
CA ASP A 480 19.78 8.07 20.06
C ASP A 480 19.08 9.01 19.05
N ASN A 481 18.94 10.28 19.45
CA ASN A 481 18.39 11.41 18.67
C ASN A 481 19.26 11.78 17.44
N GLU A 482 20.06 10.85 16.91
CA GLU A 482 20.95 11.01 15.76
C GLU A 482 20.65 9.94 14.70
N VAL A 483 19.44 10.00 14.14
CA VAL A 483 19.04 9.09 13.07
C VAL A 483 19.21 9.80 11.72
N VAL A 484 20.19 9.35 10.92
CA VAL A 484 20.40 9.72 9.52
C VAL A 484 19.95 8.55 8.65
N VAL A 485 18.77 8.59 8.04
CA VAL A 485 18.27 7.52 7.12
C VAL A 485 18.14 8.09 5.72
N VAL A 486 19.26 8.18 5.03
CA VAL A 486 19.26 8.43 3.61
C VAL A 486 18.75 7.16 2.91
N VAL A 487 17.63 7.26 2.20
CA VAL A 487 17.27 6.26 1.18
C VAL A 487 16.78 7.01 -0.05
N VAL A 488 17.46 6.84 -1.19
CA VAL A 488 16.86 7.16 -2.50
C VAL A 488 15.92 6.00 -2.82
N VAL A 489 14.63 6.23 -2.60
CA VAL A 489 13.59 5.19 -2.68
C VAL A 489 12.79 5.37 -3.96
N VAL A 490 12.98 4.49 -4.93
CA VAL A 490 12.19 4.48 -6.16
C VAL A 490 11.43 3.17 -6.19
N VAL A 491 10.15 3.12 -5.79
CA VAL A 491 9.31 1.90 -5.80
C VAL A 491 9.68 0.85 -4.74
N VAL A 492 9.38 1.15 -3.48
CA VAL A 492 9.46 0.26 -2.32
C VAL A 492 8.07 0.04 -1.71
N VAL A 493 7.82 -1.18 -1.24
CA VAL A 493 6.64 -1.48 -0.42
C VAL A 493 7.05 -1.73 1.01
N VAL A 494 6.45 -0.99 1.93
CA VAL A 494 6.66 -1.09 3.36
C VAL A 494 5.41 -1.66 4.01
N VAL A 495 5.54 -2.80 4.69
CA VAL A 495 4.43 -3.51 5.36
C VAL A 495 4.82 -3.77 6.81
N VAL A 496 4.07 -3.17 7.74
CA VAL A 496 4.29 -3.28 9.20
C VAL A 496 5.68 -2.82 9.62
N VAL A 497 5.77 -1.55 9.98
CA VAL A 497 7.01 -0.90 10.44
C VAL A 497 6.75 -0.11 11.70
N VAL A 498 7.73 -0.18 12.61
CA VAL A 498 7.76 0.59 13.84
C VAL A 498 8.55 1.88 13.59
N VAL A 499 7.79 2.96 13.43
CA VAL A 499 8.07 4.34 13.86
C VAL A 499 8.69 5.34 12.91
N VAL A 500 9.55 5.00 11.94
CA VAL A 500 9.81 5.92 10.81
C VAL A 500 10.27 5.19 9.55
N VAL A 501 9.68 5.48 8.38
CA VAL A 501 9.94 4.75 7.13
C VAL A 501 11.09 5.36 6.31
N VAL A 502 11.20 6.69 6.29
CA VAL A 502 12.35 7.40 5.70
C VAL A 502 12.63 8.62 6.56
N VAL A 503 13.85 8.73 7.08
CA VAL A 503 14.34 9.81 7.93
C VAL A 503 15.43 10.59 7.19
N VAL A 504 15.08 11.70 6.58
CA VAL A 504 16.09 12.51 5.86
C VAL A 504 16.75 13.48 6.82
N VAL A 505 18.08 13.45 6.84
CA VAL A 505 18.96 14.39 7.56
C VAL A 505 20.13 14.75 6.65
N ASN A 506 20.54 16.03 6.63
CA ASN A 506 21.72 16.53 5.91
C ASN A 506 21.77 16.36 4.38
N LEU A 507 20.67 16.01 3.71
CA LEU A 507 20.67 15.79 2.26
C LEU A 507 19.87 16.81 1.44
N LEU A 508 20.42 17.05 0.25
CA LEU A 508 19.79 17.77 -0.85
C LEU A 508 19.46 16.77 -1.95
N LEU A 509 18.28 16.91 -2.59
CA LEU A 509 17.89 16.16 -3.81
C LEU A 509 17.49 14.69 -3.64
N ILE A 510 16.90 14.29 -2.50
CA ILE A 510 16.33 12.93 -2.39
C ILE A 510 15.08 12.79 -3.26
N GLN A 511 14.99 11.65 -3.93
CA GLN A 511 13.80 11.21 -4.66
C GLN A 511 13.16 10.04 -3.92
N VAL A 512 11.92 10.26 -3.47
CA VAL A 512 11.04 9.23 -2.90
C VAL A 512 9.85 9.13 -3.83
N GLU A 513 9.90 8.18 -4.77
CA GLU A 513 8.90 8.07 -5.83
C GLU A 513 8.21 6.72 -5.85
N ASN A 514 6.89 6.73 -6.06
CA ASN A 514 6.10 5.55 -6.39
C ASN A 514 6.15 4.44 -5.33
N ASN A 515 6.18 4.83 -4.05
CA ASN A 515 6.23 3.92 -2.91
C ASN A 515 4.85 3.62 -2.33
N VAL A 516 4.72 2.48 -1.66
CA VAL A 516 3.54 2.14 -0.84
C VAL A 516 3.99 1.89 0.58
N ALA A 517 3.41 2.59 1.53
CA ALA A 517 3.56 2.30 2.95
C ALA A 517 2.20 1.90 3.50
N TYR A 518 2.17 0.75 4.17
CA TYR A 518 0.96 0.16 4.73
C TYR A 518 1.18 -0.26 6.18
N ASP A 519 0.23 0.12 7.03
CA ASP A 519 0.18 -0.23 8.44
C ASP A 519 1.43 0.21 9.22
N ILE A 520 1.64 1.52 9.26
CA ILE A 520 2.85 2.15 9.80
C ILE A 520 2.54 2.71 11.18
N VAL A 521 3.27 2.30 12.22
CA VAL A 521 3.21 2.96 13.53
C VAL A 521 4.09 4.21 13.47
N GLY A 522 3.65 5.35 14.02
CA GLY A 522 4.43 6.59 14.08
C GLY A 522 4.35 7.44 12.80
N HIS A 523 5.46 8.06 12.41
CA HIS A 523 5.54 8.83 11.15
C HIS A 523 5.94 7.93 9.99
N CYS A 524 5.48 8.20 8.77
CA CYS A 524 5.93 7.46 7.59
C CYS A 524 7.12 8.16 6.90
N PHE A 525 6.85 9.16 6.05
CA PHE A 525 7.91 9.94 5.39
C PHE A 525 8.21 11.20 6.21
N HIS A 526 9.40 11.28 6.83
CA HIS A 526 9.74 12.32 7.79
C HIS A 526 11.07 13.03 7.42
N LEU A 527 11.02 14.35 7.28
CA LEU A 527 12.20 15.21 7.30
C LEU A 527 12.40 15.72 8.74
N LEU A 528 13.60 15.68 9.31
CA LEU A 528 13.76 15.94 10.75
C LEU A 528 14.28 17.32 11.11
N GLU A 529 15.28 17.82 10.41
CA GLU A 529 16.12 18.90 10.93
C GLU A 529 15.83 20.25 10.29
N GLY A 530 15.10 20.28 9.18
CA GLY A 530 14.78 21.49 8.42
C GLY A 530 15.91 21.98 7.52
N GLY A 531 17.06 21.31 7.49
CA GLY A 531 18.15 21.56 6.54
C GLY A 531 17.92 20.94 5.16
N GLU A 532 16.96 20.02 5.04
CA GLU A 532 16.78 19.13 3.89
C GLU A 532 16.01 19.85 2.77
N LYS A 533 16.72 20.33 1.74
CA LYS A 533 16.16 21.12 0.63
C LYS A 533 16.17 20.35 -0.69
N ASN A 534 15.30 20.77 -1.60
CA ASN A 534 15.15 20.27 -2.97
C ASN A 534 14.79 18.78 -3.07
N ASN A 535 14.13 18.24 -2.05
CA ASN A 535 13.65 16.85 -2.05
C ASN A 535 12.37 16.71 -2.91
N VAL A 536 12.12 15.51 -3.43
CA VAL A 536 10.95 15.20 -4.27
C VAL A 536 10.25 13.96 -3.72
N PHE A 537 9.02 14.14 -3.22
CA PHE A 537 8.11 13.04 -2.90
C PHE A 537 7.01 13.01 -3.96
N ARG A 538 6.98 11.95 -4.78
CA ARG A 538 6.04 11.83 -5.89
C ARG A 538 5.35 10.49 -5.96
N GLY A 539 4.02 10.48 -6.12
CA GLY A 539 3.31 9.24 -6.45
C GLY A 539 3.31 8.20 -5.33
N ASN A 540 3.56 8.60 -4.08
CA ASN A 540 3.59 7.67 -2.94
C ASN A 540 2.18 7.49 -2.36
N LEU A 541 1.87 6.27 -1.92
CA LEU A 541 0.67 5.95 -1.15
C LEU A 541 1.07 5.59 0.28
N VAL A 542 0.50 6.26 1.26
CA VAL A 542 0.60 5.89 2.68
C VAL A 542 -0.80 5.56 3.18
N ALA A 543 -0.99 4.33 3.66
CA ALA A 543 -2.27 3.84 4.16
C ALA A 543 -2.16 3.21 5.54
N GLY A 544 -3.01 3.64 6.48
CA GLY A 544 -3.08 3.08 7.82
C GLY A 544 -1.96 3.53 8.75
N THR A 545 -1.66 4.83 8.80
CA THR A 545 -0.72 5.37 9.81
C THR A 545 -1.33 5.30 11.21
N LYS A 546 -0.66 4.66 12.16
CA LYS A 546 -1.09 4.46 13.55
C LYS A 546 -0.33 5.38 14.51
N ALA A 547 -1.01 5.90 15.52
CA ALA A 547 -0.37 6.66 16.60
C ALA A 547 0.28 5.70 17.63
N LEU A 548 1.28 6.19 18.36
CA LEU A 548 1.86 5.49 19.50
C LEU A 548 0.95 5.66 20.74
N ASP A 549 0.68 4.58 21.48
CA ASP A 549 0.08 4.62 22.84
C ASP A 549 1.21 4.42 23.83
N ASP A 550 1.75 5.52 24.35
CA ASP A 550 2.27 5.48 25.71
C ASP A 550 1.48 6.46 26.58
N SER A 551 1.47 6.12 27.86
CA SER A 551 0.76 6.73 28.98
C SER A 551 1.36 8.04 29.48
N ASP A 552 2.38 8.56 28.81
CA ASP A 552 2.97 9.84 29.13
C ASP A 552 2.45 10.94 28.19
N GLU A 553 2.20 12.12 28.76
CA GLU A 553 1.74 13.34 28.07
C GLU A 553 2.81 13.93 27.11
N THR A 554 3.68 13.09 26.53
CA THR A 554 4.65 13.46 25.53
C THR A 554 3.97 13.49 24.16
N PHE A 555 3.65 14.71 23.73
CA PHE A 555 3.87 15.27 22.39
C PHE A 555 3.67 14.42 21.10
N GLU A 556 4.15 13.18 21.01
CA GLU A 556 4.14 12.32 19.80
C GLU A 556 2.79 11.67 19.50
N LYS A 557 1.92 11.47 20.51
CA LYS A 557 0.59 10.83 20.31
C LYS A 557 -0.31 11.55 19.30
N ARG A 558 -0.18 12.88 19.15
CA ARG A 558 -1.05 13.70 18.27
C ARG A 558 -0.38 14.17 16.98
N GLU A 559 0.85 13.75 16.72
CA GLU A 559 1.67 14.30 15.65
C GLU A 559 2.02 13.28 14.55
N SER A 560 1.71 11.99 14.74
CA SER A 560 1.94 10.96 13.71
C SER A 560 1.36 11.40 12.35
N SER A 561 2.18 11.28 11.32
CA SER A 561 1.88 11.86 10.01
C SER A 561 2.35 10.92 8.90
N ALA A 562 1.53 10.76 7.86
CA ALA A 562 1.97 10.07 6.65
C ALA A 562 3.14 10.81 5.97
N PHE A 563 3.07 12.13 5.93
CA PHE A 563 4.16 12.99 5.44
C PHE A 563 4.42 14.10 6.45
N PHE A 564 5.60 14.12 7.07
CA PHE A 564 6.02 15.17 7.99
C PHE A 564 7.19 15.94 7.40
N ILE A 565 6.97 17.23 7.15
CA ILE A 565 7.81 18.07 6.30
C ILE A 565 8.30 19.26 7.12
N THR A 566 9.62 19.33 7.31
CA THR A 566 10.28 20.38 8.09
C THR A 566 10.95 21.45 7.22
N ASN A 567 10.90 21.30 5.89
CA ASN A 567 11.45 22.28 4.95
C ASN A 567 10.50 22.55 3.75
N PRO A 568 10.20 23.82 3.43
CA PRO A 568 9.31 24.19 2.31
C PRO A 568 9.88 23.90 0.92
N LEU A 569 11.20 23.73 0.80
CA LEU A 569 11.86 23.36 -0.44
C LEU A 569 11.76 21.86 -0.72
N THR A 570 10.58 21.29 -0.50
CA THR A 570 10.27 19.90 -0.83
C THR A 570 9.10 19.87 -1.80
N THR A 571 9.29 19.20 -2.93
CA THR A 571 8.27 18.97 -3.95
C THR A 571 7.39 17.80 -3.52
N ILE A 572 6.13 18.07 -3.20
CA ILE A 572 5.14 17.05 -2.82
C ILE A 572 4.08 17.00 -3.91
N VAL A 573 4.09 15.95 -4.75
CA VAL A 573 3.15 15.86 -5.89
C VAL A 573 2.56 14.47 -6.10
N ASN A 574 1.27 14.38 -6.42
CA ASN A 574 0.58 13.10 -6.69
C ASN A 574 0.67 12.06 -5.55
N ASN A 575 0.86 12.49 -4.30
CA ASN A 575 0.89 11.57 -3.16
C ASN A 575 -0.52 11.36 -2.59
N VAL A 576 -0.74 10.20 -1.96
CA VAL A 576 -1.99 9.86 -1.29
C VAL A 576 -1.69 9.47 0.15
N ALA A 577 -2.36 10.14 1.08
CA ALA A 577 -2.46 9.74 2.47
C ALA A 577 -3.89 9.23 2.70
N ALA A 578 -4.05 7.94 3.00
CA ALA A 578 -5.36 7.27 3.06
C ALA A 578 -5.54 6.50 4.37
N GLY A 579 -6.32 7.05 5.31
CA GLY A 579 -6.60 6.38 6.57
C GLY A 579 -5.44 6.46 7.57
N GLY A 580 -5.70 7.03 8.74
CA GLY A 580 -4.73 7.03 9.83
C GLY A 580 -5.21 7.74 11.09
N ASP A 581 -4.57 7.42 12.21
CA ASP A 581 -4.98 7.83 13.56
C ASP A 581 -4.79 9.33 13.81
N ALA A 582 -3.91 10.01 13.06
CA ALA A 582 -3.66 11.43 13.26
C ALA A 582 -3.71 12.30 12.00
N LYS A 583 -2.61 12.47 11.27
CA LYS A 583 -2.50 13.48 10.20
C LYS A 583 -2.01 12.93 8.86
N GLY A 584 -2.55 13.46 7.78
CA GLY A 584 -2.06 13.16 6.42
C GLY A 584 -0.72 13.83 6.14
N TYR A 585 -0.72 15.15 6.01
CA TYR A 585 0.46 15.96 5.74
C TYR A 585 0.65 16.96 6.88
N THR A 586 1.86 17.02 7.45
CA THR A 586 2.22 18.02 8.47
C THR A 586 3.38 18.84 7.97
N TYR A 587 3.24 20.16 8.01
CA TYR A 587 4.31 21.11 7.75
C TYR A 587 4.68 21.81 9.06
N ALA A 588 5.87 21.53 9.58
CA ALA A 588 6.32 22.05 10.87
C ALA A 588 7.78 22.50 10.79
N PHE A 589 7.98 23.76 10.42
CA PHE A 589 9.33 24.28 10.19
C PHE A 589 10.03 24.65 11.49
N PRO A 590 11.31 24.25 11.69
CA PRO A 590 12.12 24.77 12.77
C PRO A 590 12.54 26.22 12.47
N PRO A 591 12.99 26.98 13.49
CA PRO A 591 13.50 28.33 13.29
C PRO A 591 14.79 28.34 12.47
N ALA A 592 15.65 27.33 12.62
CA ALA A 592 16.88 27.12 11.86
C ALA A 592 17.17 25.60 11.78
N PRO A 593 18.09 25.14 10.92
CA PRO A 593 18.48 23.73 10.88
C PRO A 593 18.92 23.20 12.25
N LEU A 594 18.40 22.03 12.62
CA LEU A 594 18.64 21.37 13.90
C LEU A 594 19.68 20.25 13.76
N GLY A 595 20.06 19.64 14.89
CA GLY A 595 20.88 18.43 14.92
C GLY A 595 22.15 18.51 14.08
N ALA A 596 22.40 17.48 13.27
CA ALA A 596 23.57 17.37 12.42
C ALA A 596 23.61 18.42 11.28
N SER A 597 22.47 19.02 10.95
CA SER A 597 22.34 20.13 10.00
C SER A 597 22.73 21.48 10.59
N SER A 598 22.85 21.58 11.92
CA SER A 598 23.16 22.83 12.59
C SER A 598 24.57 23.31 12.26
N GLY A 599 24.72 24.61 11.98
CA GLY A 599 26.03 25.20 11.66
C GLY A 599 26.55 24.96 10.23
N LEU A 600 25.89 24.11 9.43
CA LEU A 600 26.26 23.86 8.02
C LEU A 600 25.90 25.01 7.07
N GLY A 601 25.28 26.10 7.57
CA GLY A 601 24.90 27.26 6.75
C GLY A 601 23.81 26.96 5.72
N LEU A 602 23.04 25.87 5.91
CA LEU A 602 22.01 25.43 4.96
C LEU A 602 20.83 26.40 4.87
N MET A 603 20.51 27.12 5.94
CA MET A 603 19.37 28.03 6.03
C MET A 603 19.57 29.06 7.17
N GLU A 604 19.11 30.30 6.97
CA GLU A 604 19.10 31.35 8.00
C GLU A 604 17.90 31.23 8.97
N GLU A 605 18.00 31.87 10.13
CA GLU A 605 16.91 31.89 11.11
C GLU A 605 15.62 32.51 10.52
N GLY A 606 14.53 31.75 10.60
CA GLY A 606 13.21 32.08 10.07
C GLY A 606 13.06 31.97 8.55
N GLU A 607 14.12 31.62 7.80
CA GLU A 607 14.08 31.55 6.32
C GLU A 607 13.03 30.54 5.83
N ALA A 608 12.87 29.39 6.50
CA ALA A 608 11.82 28.41 6.15
C ALA A 608 10.42 29.03 6.17
N LYS A 609 10.08 29.84 7.19
CA LYS A 609 8.76 30.47 7.28
C LYS A 609 8.53 31.54 6.21
N ARG A 610 9.62 32.07 5.64
CA ARG A 610 9.62 33.06 4.56
C ARG A 610 9.72 32.44 3.18
N THR A 611 9.99 31.15 3.09
CA THR A 611 10.17 30.45 1.81
C THR A 611 8.84 29.88 1.32
N ALA A 612 8.41 30.29 0.13
CA ALA A 612 7.23 29.72 -0.52
C ALA A 612 7.47 28.23 -0.82
N PHE A 613 6.43 27.40 -0.64
CA PHE A 613 6.51 25.98 -0.97
C PHE A 613 6.87 25.78 -2.44
N THR A 614 7.85 24.91 -2.74
CA THR A 614 8.29 24.63 -4.11
C THR A 614 7.18 24.07 -4.98
N ALA A 615 6.49 23.03 -4.50
CA ALA A 615 5.31 22.47 -5.14
C ALA A 615 4.49 21.63 -4.16
N PHE A 616 3.18 21.86 -4.14
CA PHE A 616 2.19 20.97 -3.55
C PHE A 616 1.05 20.83 -4.55
N ASP A 617 0.98 19.72 -5.27
CA ASP A 617 0.05 19.56 -6.40
C ASP A 617 -0.53 18.14 -6.50
N HIS A 618 -1.84 18.05 -6.76
CA HIS A 618 -2.57 16.79 -6.95
C HIS A 618 -2.40 15.75 -5.81
N ASN A 619 -2.09 16.20 -4.59
CA ASN A 619 -2.06 15.32 -3.43
C ASN A 619 -3.47 15.10 -2.88
N VAL A 620 -3.67 13.94 -2.25
CA VAL A 620 -4.91 13.50 -1.62
C VAL A 620 -4.65 13.17 -0.14
N ALA A 621 -5.55 13.59 0.74
CA ALA A 621 -5.61 13.14 2.13
C ALA A 621 -7.07 12.86 2.51
N HIS A 622 -7.38 11.67 3.03
CA HIS A 622 -8.72 11.36 3.54
C HIS A 622 -8.66 10.31 4.66
N SER A 623 -9.76 10.22 5.42
CA SER A 623 -9.94 9.25 6.51
C SER A 623 -8.94 9.40 7.67
N TYR A 624 -8.49 10.63 7.95
CA TYR A 624 -7.67 10.95 9.12
C TYR A 624 -8.51 11.51 10.26
N PHE A 625 -8.20 11.12 11.49
CA PHE A 625 -8.94 11.57 12.67
C PHE A 625 -8.77 13.07 12.98
N TYR A 626 -7.54 13.61 12.87
CA TYR A 626 -7.27 15.03 13.17
C TYR A 626 -7.36 15.92 11.93
N SER A 627 -6.50 15.71 10.93
CA SER A 627 -6.46 16.58 9.74
C SER A 627 -5.85 15.93 8.50
N GLY A 628 -6.30 16.37 7.33
CA GLY A 628 -5.67 16.02 6.06
C GLY A 628 -4.36 16.77 5.83
N ILE A 629 -4.33 18.08 6.09
CA ILE A 629 -3.12 18.91 6.17
C ILE A 629 -3.10 19.64 7.52
N ASP A 630 -1.95 19.69 8.18
CA ASP A 630 -1.64 20.57 9.31
C ASP A 630 -0.51 21.56 8.98
N LEU A 631 -0.79 22.84 9.26
CA LEU A 631 0.07 24.01 9.10
C LEU A 631 0.09 24.90 10.36
N TRP A 632 -0.58 24.46 11.44
CA TRP A 632 -0.83 25.27 12.63
C TRP A 632 0.34 25.33 13.60
N LYS A 633 1.36 24.51 13.39
CA LYS A 633 2.45 24.33 14.33
C LYS A 633 3.82 24.54 13.68
N SER A 634 4.79 24.89 14.51
CA SER A 634 6.20 24.99 14.11
C SER A 634 7.05 24.25 15.11
N MET A 635 8.16 23.70 14.64
CA MET A 635 9.10 23.00 15.50
C MET A 635 9.88 24.02 16.33
N GLN A 636 10.05 23.74 17.62
CA GLN A 636 10.86 24.54 18.53
C GLN A 636 12.34 24.31 18.24
N ALA A 637 13.20 25.21 18.71
CA ALA A 637 14.65 25.09 18.56
C ALA A 637 15.24 23.82 19.21
N SER A 638 14.51 23.19 20.14
CA SER A 638 14.91 21.91 20.73
C SER A 638 14.71 20.71 19.80
N GLY A 639 13.96 20.84 18.69
CA GLY A 639 13.56 19.73 17.81
C GLY A 639 12.54 18.76 18.39
N THR A 640 12.36 18.76 19.70
CA THR A 640 11.55 17.78 20.44
C THR A 640 10.11 18.22 20.69
N LYS A 641 9.74 19.46 20.34
CA LYS A 641 8.41 20.03 20.61
C LYS A 641 7.94 20.92 19.46
N LEU A 642 6.63 20.99 19.28
CA LEU A 642 5.90 21.83 18.35
C LEU A 642 5.16 22.88 19.17
N SER A 643 5.19 24.13 18.73
CA SER A 643 4.41 25.23 19.30
C SER A 643 3.43 25.77 18.27
N TRP A 644 2.42 26.51 18.74
CA TRP A 644 1.50 27.22 17.87
C TRP A 644 2.27 28.16 16.94
N ASN A 645 1.97 28.05 15.65
CA ASN A 645 2.52 28.90 14.62
C ASN A 645 1.63 30.12 14.41
N SER A 646 2.21 31.33 14.43
CA SER A 646 1.52 32.58 14.11
C SER A 646 1.25 32.76 12.60
N GLY A 647 1.65 31.79 11.78
CA GLY A 647 1.46 31.76 10.33
C GLY A 647 2.78 31.75 9.55
N TYR A 648 2.68 31.57 8.23
CA TYR A 648 3.81 31.66 7.30
C TYR A 648 3.70 32.96 6.50
N ASN A 649 4.80 33.69 6.34
CA ASN A 649 4.84 34.94 5.59
C ASN A 649 5.86 34.83 4.46
N PHE A 650 5.43 34.29 3.33
CA PHE A 650 6.31 34.03 2.19
C PHE A 650 6.82 35.32 1.58
N LYS A 651 8.12 35.40 1.34
CA LYS A 651 8.81 36.59 0.82
C LYS A 651 9.38 36.34 -0.57
N ALA A 652 9.52 37.39 -1.37
CA ALA A 652 10.18 37.34 -2.68
C ALA A 652 11.67 36.98 -2.56
N ASP A 653 12.29 37.41 -1.45
CA ASP A 653 13.61 36.95 -1.01
C ASP A 653 13.45 36.41 0.43
N PRO A 654 13.47 35.07 0.62
CA PRO A 654 13.30 34.45 1.93
C PRO A 654 14.40 34.77 2.95
N ARG A 655 15.56 35.27 2.52
CA ARG A 655 16.65 35.70 3.42
C ARG A 655 16.45 37.12 3.96
N ASN A 656 15.58 37.91 3.31
CA ASN A 656 15.32 39.28 3.70
C ASN A 656 13.88 39.45 4.20
N GLU A 657 13.71 39.63 5.51
CA GLU A 657 12.39 39.82 6.14
C GLU A 657 11.65 41.07 5.61
N SER A 658 12.39 42.09 5.17
CA SER A 658 11.82 43.31 4.58
C SER A 658 11.42 43.16 3.11
N SER A 659 11.71 42.00 2.49
CA SER A 659 11.33 41.72 1.12
C SER A 659 9.80 41.67 0.96
N PRO A 660 9.24 42.03 -0.21
CA PRO A 660 7.80 41.98 -0.45
C PRO A 660 7.22 40.57 -0.26
N ASP A 661 5.98 40.50 0.23
CA ASP A 661 5.27 39.24 0.38
C ASP A 661 4.92 38.64 -0.99
N VAL A 662 4.97 37.32 -1.11
CA VAL A 662 4.58 36.56 -2.30
C VAL A 662 3.45 35.59 -2.01
N LYS A 663 2.60 35.35 -3.02
CA LYS A 663 1.53 34.38 -2.91
C LYS A 663 2.07 32.97 -3.13
N CYS A 664 1.78 32.06 -2.22
CA CYS A 664 1.98 30.62 -2.41
C CYS A 664 0.64 29.91 -2.57
N VAL A 665 0.57 28.89 -3.43
CA VAL A 665 -0.65 28.13 -3.70
C VAL A 665 -0.37 26.65 -3.52
N MET A 666 -1.04 26.03 -2.55
CA MET A 666 -1.12 24.58 -2.41
C MET A 666 -2.35 24.08 -3.17
N LYS A 667 -2.15 23.20 -4.15
CA LYS A 667 -3.24 22.59 -4.93
C LYS A 667 -3.51 21.19 -4.40
N MET A 668 -4.70 20.98 -3.85
CA MET A 668 -5.19 19.65 -3.47
C MET A 668 -6.19 19.13 -4.49
N CYS A 669 -6.24 17.81 -4.66
CA CYS A 669 -7.39 17.15 -5.26
C CYS A 669 -8.53 17.08 -4.23
N THR A 670 -9.13 18.22 -3.90
CA THR A 670 -10.46 18.21 -3.28
C THR A 670 -11.47 18.22 -4.41
N GLY A 671 -12.46 17.34 -4.35
CA GLY A 671 -13.58 17.37 -5.28
C GLY A 671 -14.11 18.79 -5.34
N MET A 672 -13.85 19.47 -6.46
CA MET A 672 -14.21 20.86 -6.61
C MET A 672 -15.72 20.91 -6.49
N PHE A 673 -16.22 21.45 -5.38
CA PHE A 673 -17.58 21.92 -5.31
C PHE A 673 -17.74 22.79 -6.55
N LEU A 674 -18.65 22.38 -7.43
CA LEU A 674 -19.34 23.37 -8.24
C LEU A 674 -20.04 24.27 -7.23
N THR A 675 -19.30 25.31 -6.80
CA THR A 675 -19.79 26.47 -6.10
C THR A 675 -21.17 26.78 -6.68
N MET A 676 -22.14 27.08 -5.81
CA MET A 676 -23.57 27.42 -6.01
C MET A 676 -24.07 28.00 -7.36
N LYS A 677 -23.18 28.37 -8.28
CA LYS A 677 -23.39 28.79 -9.66
C LYS A 677 -24.41 27.97 -10.46
N PRO A 678 -24.44 26.62 -10.51
CA PRO A 678 -25.44 25.95 -11.34
C PRO A 678 -26.86 26.10 -10.78
N ILE A 679 -27.05 26.09 -9.46
CA ILE A 679 -28.36 26.31 -8.82
C ILE A 679 -28.81 27.76 -9.04
N ILE A 680 -27.91 28.73 -8.87
CA ILE A 680 -28.21 30.15 -9.14
C ILE A 680 -28.55 30.37 -10.63
N ILE A 681 -27.83 29.73 -11.56
CA ILE A 681 -28.12 29.79 -13.00
C ILE A 681 -29.50 29.18 -13.30
N ILE A 682 -29.84 28.03 -12.69
CA ILE A 682 -31.15 27.40 -12.85
C ILE A 682 -32.26 28.31 -12.30
N ILE A 683 -32.05 28.93 -11.13
CA ILE A 683 -33.01 29.88 -10.55
C ILE A 683 -33.19 31.11 -11.45
N ILE A 684 -32.10 31.67 -12.01
CA ILE A 684 -32.16 32.79 -12.95
C ILE A 684 -32.92 32.39 -14.22
N ILE A 685 -32.69 31.20 -14.77
CA ILE A 685 -33.41 30.70 -15.96
C ILE A 685 -34.90 30.54 -15.66
N ILE A 686 -35.27 29.99 -14.50
CA ILE A 686 -36.67 29.85 -14.06
C ILE A 686 -37.33 31.23 -13.93
N ILE A 687 -36.64 32.22 -13.33
CA ILE A 687 -37.15 33.60 -13.22
C ILE A 687 -37.38 34.22 -14.60
N ILE A 688 -36.45 34.04 -15.55
CA ILE A 688 -36.60 34.55 -16.93
C ILE A 688 -37.80 33.91 -17.62
N ILE A 689 -38.00 32.60 -17.48
CA ILE A 689 -39.16 31.89 -18.06
C ILE A 689 -40.47 32.42 -17.48
N ILE A 690 -40.55 32.62 -16.15
CA ILE A 690 -41.74 33.17 -15.49
C ILE A 690 -42.04 34.59 -16.01
N ILE A 691 -41.02 35.45 -16.14
CA ILE A 691 -41.18 36.80 -16.69
C ILE A 691 -41.72 36.73 -18.12
N PHE A 692 -41.20 35.83 -18.96
CA PHE A 692 -41.66 35.68 -20.35
C PHE A 692 -43.11 35.21 -20.44
N ILE A 693 -43.52 34.29 -19.57
CA ILE A 693 -44.91 33.83 -19.45
C ILE A 693 -45.83 35.00 -19.04
N ILE A 694 -45.44 35.78 -18.04
CA ILE A 694 -46.21 36.96 -17.59
C ILE A 694 -46.35 37.98 -18.72
N ILE A 695 -45.26 38.32 -19.42
CA ILE A 695 -45.30 39.24 -20.57
C ILE A 695 -46.25 38.72 -21.65
N THR A 696 -46.19 37.42 -21.96
CA THR A 696 -47.05 36.80 -22.97
C THR A 696 -48.53 36.90 -22.57
N ILE A 697 -48.86 36.62 -21.30
CA ILE A 697 -50.24 36.75 -20.77
C ILE A 697 -50.71 38.20 -20.86
N VAL A 698 -49.88 39.18 -20.49
CA VAL A 698 -50.22 40.60 -20.58
C VAL A 698 -50.49 41.01 -22.03
N ILE A 699 -49.68 40.56 -22.99
CA ILE A 699 -49.91 40.81 -24.42
C ILE A 699 -51.24 40.22 -24.88
N ILE A 700 -51.57 38.98 -24.48
CA ILE A 700 -52.86 38.35 -24.80
C ILE A 700 -54.04 39.15 -24.23
N ILE A 701 -53.92 39.64 -22.99
CA ILE A 701 -54.96 40.48 -22.37
C ILE A 701 -55.13 41.79 -23.13
N ILE A 702 -54.03 42.50 -23.43
CA ILE A 702 -54.08 43.78 -24.15
C ILE A 702 -54.68 43.59 -25.54
N THR A 703 -54.24 42.57 -26.29
CA THR A 703 -54.78 42.28 -27.63
C THR A 703 -56.26 41.91 -27.59
N SER A 704 -56.70 41.16 -26.57
CA SER A 704 -58.12 40.85 -26.35
C SER A 704 -58.95 42.10 -26.04
N ILE A 705 -58.43 43.02 -25.21
CA ILE A 705 -59.08 44.30 -24.90
C ILE A 705 -59.19 45.17 -26.15
N ILE A 706 -58.12 45.29 -26.94
CA ILE A 706 -58.12 46.05 -28.20
C ILE A 706 -59.17 45.47 -29.17
N PHE A 707 -59.24 44.14 -29.27
CA PHE A 707 -60.23 43.47 -30.11
C PHE A 707 -61.67 43.75 -29.65
N LEU A 708 -61.93 43.70 -28.33
CA LEU A 708 -63.22 44.06 -27.73
C LEU A 708 -63.60 45.52 -27.97
N LEU A 709 -62.64 46.45 -27.85
CA LEU A 709 -62.85 47.88 -28.13
C LEU A 709 -63.13 48.13 -29.61
N LEU A 710 -62.45 47.43 -30.52
CA LEU A 710 -62.73 47.48 -31.96
C LEU A 710 -64.12 46.93 -32.28
N LEU A 711 -64.54 45.82 -31.67
CA LEU A 711 -65.90 45.29 -31.77
C LEU A 711 -66.93 46.29 -31.25
N LEU A 712 -66.67 46.93 -30.10
CA LEU A 712 -67.56 47.96 -29.54
C LEU A 712 -67.65 49.17 -30.48
N LEU A 713 -66.53 49.62 -31.06
CA LEU A 713 -66.50 50.70 -32.04
C LEU A 713 -67.31 50.34 -33.30
N ILE A 714 -67.16 49.11 -33.81
CA ILE A 714 -67.94 48.60 -34.94
C ILE A 714 -69.43 48.58 -34.58
N VAL A 715 -69.81 48.14 -33.38
CA VAL A 715 -71.20 48.17 -32.91
C VAL A 715 -71.72 49.62 -32.84
N ILE A 716 -70.95 50.56 -32.29
CA ILE A 716 -71.32 51.99 -32.23
C ILE A 716 -71.47 52.59 -33.64
N LEU A 717 -70.62 52.21 -34.60
CA LEU A 717 -70.67 52.71 -35.98
C LEU A 717 -71.77 52.07 -36.83
N ILE A 718 -72.19 50.83 -36.52
CA ILE A 718 -73.23 50.09 -37.25
C ILE A 718 -74.62 50.35 -36.66
N ILE A 719 -74.74 50.75 -35.38
CA ILE A 719 -76.02 51.23 -34.84
C ILE A 719 -76.39 52.53 -35.57
N PRO A 720 -77.51 52.57 -36.33
CA PRO A 720 -77.96 53.79 -36.95
C PRO A 720 -78.22 54.82 -35.85
N HIS A 721 -77.79 56.07 -36.05
CA HIS A 721 -78.31 57.24 -35.36
C HIS A 721 -79.84 57.28 -35.55
N TYR A 722 -80.57 56.55 -34.71
CA TYR A 722 -82.01 56.67 -34.64
C TYR A 722 -82.30 57.98 -33.93
N ASN A 723 -82.65 58.97 -34.76
CA ASN A 723 -83.25 60.23 -34.36
C ASN A 723 -84.37 59.97 -33.35
N PHE A 724 -84.15 60.39 -32.10
CA PHE A 724 -85.23 60.66 -31.15
C PHE A 724 -85.97 61.92 -31.60
N HIS A 725 -86.88 61.75 -32.56
CA HIS A 725 -88.00 62.65 -32.78
C HIS A 725 -89.28 61.83 -32.64
N GLN A 726 -89.65 61.58 -31.38
CA GLN A 726 -91.02 61.60 -30.84
C GLN A 726 -90.95 61.09 -29.39
N PHE A 727 -90.54 61.98 -28.49
CA PHE A 727 -91.30 62.38 -27.30
C PHE A 727 -90.73 63.70 -26.78
#